data_AF-A0A1U7S3L4-F1
#
_entry.id   AF-A0A1U7S3L4-F1
#
_cell.length_a   1.000
_cell.length_b   1.000
_cell.length_c   1.000
_cell.angle_alpha   90.00
_cell.angle_beta   90.00
_cell.angle_gamma   90.00
#
_symmetry.space_group_name_H-M   'P 1'
#
loop_
_entity.id
_entity.type
_entity.pdbx_description
1 polymer ?
#
loop_
_entity_poly.entity_id
_entity_poly.type
_entity_poly.pdbx_seq_one_letter_code
_entity_poly.pdbx_strand_id
1 'polypeptide(L)'
;MVLNLILRLSLLIGVLASETWTQDRPGFMSSECLGSLLRITLSADYFDDKYLTFAAVDQFGTIWEIDEALASQCGYTIVYYYWGTIEFRASILSCYSHIEGDVFTVTVQIKVGTNPDMKNAATHSKTVSCLYDSWHPRELICETNYMEVSVRRKVPQIMPEMIEDEPEDWALAFPEAREGAASLWQIVFHLPAGKKALLVSDAQDAGYGLNTTDTRILLRVPYSAAEAQLVKVQGVTFSAVRSSTFYKQRWMIFMADTAVACPIDGVDYTNDTITWSVPKNVHPLSAGATGFEDVLIEVGVDLHKLSPTEIASMKYVVLNDSDVITIKIPIGAEGGYYKTHVNDGEHGTKYIINMILEHQWQDNRWGVTKHTIIKKIETPFKHVQLNLVNNTNYNIRLVNVTIGVFLPDVELVNFTTETTTVSVPEAFQYGYEIYETTYPNGTKSYIIEAAFDVPSIKKEYMTEDSRIYTLNVTLGFVIYPTSQTFTVPVIIVSVVKDAVLPSARGFCDGENLYLTVIRGNVDQNWLPFISNLYLSPEAAQKHNYGLNDNGTHFTVRVPLHAPHVLYEDIHPSGIMTSFHLIMKDDNSLAVMRDFSISCRFSAKELIDCQSNGTMTVTAIKLAGIEDLDTSLFHLRDRQCKPALVTERAATFIFNVNSCGTTRKFENTVMTYENDVLYFRPDSNMPAYKLKCICQYMINETILVQYGVKNNPAPSIEPGFGSLALIFRLFKERTYSDAYKEVDYPVAKFLKEALYFEVELLNSEDPQLELQLEDCWSTNSQDGSSHPQWAIITNGCENSEDSYQTIFHNVYHNSRIKFPKHLKRFEVKMFTFMQDTKALLEQLYFHCRVIICDARRPTSDFLCARRCIPRRERLAKYKKTS
;
A
#
# COMPACT_ATOMS: atom_id res chain seq x y z
N MET A 1 14.51 36.70 85.02
CA MET A 1 15.18 37.79 84.27
C MET A 1 16.21 37.21 83.30
N VAL A 2 15.79 36.33 82.39
CA VAL A 2 16.64 35.71 81.33
C VAL A 2 15.86 35.56 80.01
N LEU A 3 14.54 35.77 80.01
CA LEU A 3 13.70 35.61 78.81
C LEU A 3 13.63 36.86 77.91
N ASN A 4 14.11 38.03 78.39
CA ASN A 4 13.98 39.31 77.66
C ASN A 4 15.23 39.71 76.84
N LEU A 5 16.34 38.97 76.97
CA LEU A 5 17.58 39.26 76.24
C LEU A 5 17.68 38.48 74.91
N ILE A 6 17.06 37.31 74.82
CA ILE A 6 17.01 36.50 73.59
C ILE A 6 16.04 37.12 72.58
N LEU A 7 14.91 37.68 73.03
CA LEU A 7 13.94 38.33 72.12
C LEU A 7 14.44 39.67 71.53
N ARG A 8 15.41 40.34 72.19
CA ARG A 8 15.98 41.60 71.69
C ARG A 8 17.20 41.43 70.78
N LEU A 9 17.84 40.26 70.76
CA LEU A 9 18.84 39.93 69.74
C LEU A 9 18.20 39.46 68.42
N SER A 10 17.01 38.85 68.48
CA SER A 10 16.25 38.43 67.27
C SER A 10 15.65 39.59 66.49
N LEU A 11 15.48 40.76 67.11
CA LEU A 11 14.94 41.97 66.47
C LEU A 11 16.02 42.89 65.86
N LEU A 12 17.31 42.64 66.09
CA LEU A 12 18.40 43.32 65.39
C LEU A 12 19.00 42.53 64.22
N ILE A 13 18.61 41.25 64.06
CA ILE A 13 19.02 40.39 62.93
C ILE A 13 17.86 40.23 61.91
N GLY A 14 16.66 40.70 62.23
CA GLY A 14 15.44 40.58 61.40
C GLY A 14 15.08 41.77 60.52
N VAL A 15 15.96 42.77 60.35
CA VAL A 15 15.74 43.95 59.47
C VAL A 15 16.77 44.03 58.32
N LEU A 16 17.58 43.00 58.12
CA LEU A 16 18.54 42.91 57.02
C LEU A 16 18.37 41.60 56.24
N ALA A 17 17.21 41.44 55.58
CA ALA A 17 16.96 40.54 54.45
C ALA A 17 15.50 40.76 54.02
N SER A 18 15.20 41.53 52.98
CA SER A 18 15.35 41.07 51.60
C SER A 18 15.04 42.21 50.61
N GLU A 19 15.80 43.29 50.65
CA GLU A 19 16.10 44.01 49.40
C GLU A 19 17.46 43.54 48.94
N THR A 20 17.48 42.48 48.14
CA THR A 20 18.67 42.13 47.38
C THR A 20 18.75 43.09 46.19
N TRP A 21 19.20 44.32 46.45
CA TRP A 21 19.85 45.11 45.42
C TRP A 21 21.13 44.37 45.05
N THR A 22 21.05 43.54 44.02
CA THR A 22 22.25 42.94 43.45
C THR A 22 23.03 44.06 42.78
N GLN A 23 24.11 44.49 43.44
CA GLN A 23 25.12 45.34 42.85
C GLN A 23 25.56 44.73 41.51
N ASP A 24 25.58 45.61 40.50
CA ASP A 24 26.04 45.43 39.12
C ASP A 24 27.14 44.35 39.03
N ARG A 25 26.81 43.15 38.54
CA ARG A 25 27.83 42.22 38.03
C ARG A 25 28.28 42.79 36.69
N PRO A 26 29.54 43.21 36.50
CA PRO A 26 29.95 43.81 35.24
C PRO A 26 29.86 42.78 34.11
N GLY A 27 29.11 43.11 33.04
CA GLY A 27 29.25 42.44 31.73
C GLY A 27 27.98 42.12 30.93
N PHE A 28 26.78 42.11 31.52
CA PHE A 28 25.56 41.68 30.79
C PHE A 28 24.67 42.82 30.28
N MET A 29 24.95 44.08 30.68
CA MET A 29 24.28 45.27 30.17
C MET A 29 25.32 46.35 29.82
N SER A 30 25.25 46.90 28.61
CA SER A 30 26.02 48.07 28.19
C SER A 30 25.09 49.24 27.88
N SER A 31 25.60 50.47 28.00
CA SER A 31 24.84 51.68 27.73
C SER A 31 25.67 52.71 26.99
N GLU A 32 25.05 53.44 26.07
CA GLU A 32 25.69 54.44 25.22
C GLU A 32 24.75 55.62 24.97
N CYS A 33 25.30 56.84 25.02
CA CYS A 33 24.57 58.08 24.71
C CYS A 33 24.85 58.46 23.25
N LEU A 34 23.81 58.46 22.42
CA LEU A 34 23.85 58.67 20.97
C LEU A 34 23.15 59.98 20.62
N GLY A 35 23.68 61.09 21.12
CA GLY A 35 23.07 62.42 20.99
C GLY A 35 21.78 62.53 21.81
N SER A 36 20.64 62.71 21.14
CA SER A 36 19.32 62.84 21.79
C SER A 36 18.68 61.50 22.17
N LEU A 37 19.38 60.38 21.98
CA LEU A 37 18.92 59.03 22.32
C LEU A 37 19.92 58.34 23.26
N LEU A 38 19.39 57.62 24.23
CA LEU A 38 20.10 56.66 25.06
C LEU A 38 19.83 55.26 24.52
N ARG A 39 20.88 54.45 24.38
CA ARG A 39 20.79 53.02 24.07
C ARG A 39 21.31 52.18 25.24
N ILE A 40 20.57 51.15 25.63
CA ILE A 40 20.99 50.11 26.56
C ILE A 40 20.89 48.77 25.83
N THR A 41 21.99 48.02 25.79
CA THR A 41 22.06 46.71 25.14
C THR A 41 22.20 45.63 26.20
N LEU A 42 21.37 44.59 26.10
CA LEU A 42 21.34 43.44 26.98
C LEU A 42 21.97 42.23 26.27
N SER A 43 22.92 41.56 26.92
CA SER A 43 23.63 40.40 26.37
C SER A 43 22.74 39.17 26.27
N ALA A 44 22.68 38.57 25.08
CA ALA A 44 21.92 37.35 24.81
C ALA A 44 22.23 36.23 25.83
N ASP A 45 23.50 36.00 26.16
CA ASP A 45 23.95 34.90 27.03
C ASP A 45 23.23 34.82 28.38
N TYR A 46 22.79 35.96 28.92
CA TYR A 46 22.10 36.01 30.20
C TYR A 46 20.58 36.02 30.07
N PHE A 47 20.03 36.59 29.00
CA PHE A 47 18.59 36.83 28.86
C PHE A 47 17.90 35.85 27.90
N ASP A 48 18.64 34.95 27.25
CA ASP A 48 18.09 33.90 26.38
C ASP A 48 17.09 33.01 27.15
N ASP A 49 15.99 32.64 26.48
CA ASP A 49 14.86 31.86 27.03
C ASP A 49 14.20 32.42 28.31
N LYS A 50 14.40 33.70 28.62
CA LYS A 50 13.77 34.37 29.77
C LYS A 50 12.70 35.36 29.31
N TYR A 51 11.72 35.57 30.17
CA TYR A 51 10.73 36.62 30.02
C TYR A 51 11.28 37.91 30.60
N LEU A 52 11.14 39.04 29.89
CA LEU A 52 11.56 40.35 30.37
C LEU A 52 10.40 41.34 30.44
N THR A 53 10.38 42.16 31.49
CA THR A 53 9.58 43.40 31.53
C THR A 53 10.46 44.59 31.88
N PHE A 54 10.16 45.73 31.26
CA PHE A 54 10.90 46.98 31.43
C PHE A 54 10.05 47.98 32.22
N ALA A 55 10.69 48.77 33.07
CA ALA A 55 10.07 49.85 33.81
C ALA A 55 11.00 51.06 33.89
N ALA A 56 10.45 52.27 33.84
CA ALA A 56 11.19 53.50 34.12
C ALA A 56 11.05 53.87 35.59
N VAL A 57 12.10 54.44 36.18
CA VAL A 57 12.09 54.95 37.56
C VAL A 57 12.16 56.46 37.53
N ASP A 58 11.19 57.12 38.17
CA ASP A 58 11.15 58.58 38.26
C ASP A 58 12.08 59.15 39.33
N GLN A 59 12.19 60.48 39.38
CA GLN A 59 13.04 61.20 40.33
C GLN A 59 12.67 60.98 41.81
N PHE A 60 11.47 60.46 42.10
CA PHE A 60 11.01 60.14 43.45
C PHE A 60 11.20 58.65 43.79
N GLY A 61 11.70 57.85 42.85
CA GLY A 61 11.87 56.41 43.00
C GLY A 61 10.63 55.59 42.65
N THR A 62 9.58 56.19 42.08
CA THR A 62 8.38 55.46 41.64
C THR A 62 8.68 54.66 40.37
N ILE A 63 8.22 53.42 40.33
CA ILE A 63 8.43 52.49 39.21
C ILE A 63 7.20 52.51 38.29
N TRP A 64 7.43 52.77 37.00
CA TRP A 64 6.42 52.83 35.96
C TRP A 64 6.69 51.74 34.92
N GLU A 65 5.86 50.70 34.88
CA GLU A 65 6.03 49.62 33.88
C GLU A 65 5.79 50.15 32.46
N ILE A 66 6.69 49.81 31.54
CA ILE A 66 6.68 50.29 30.17
C ILE A 66 5.98 49.24 29.30
N ASP A 67 4.72 49.51 28.97
CA ASP A 67 3.99 48.82 27.92
C ASP A 67 4.14 49.56 26.57
N GLU A 68 3.50 49.05 25.51
CA GLU A 68 3.60 49.63 24.16
C GLU A 68 3.04 51.06 24.08
N ALA A 69 1.94 51.33 24.81
CA ALA A 69 1.29 52.63 24.83
C ALA A 69 2.18 53.67 25.54
N LEU A 70 2.63 53.35 26.76
CA LEU A 70 3.53 54.20 27.52
C LEU A 70 4.86 54.36 26.78
N ALA A 71 5.40 53.32 26.14
CA ALA A 71 6.63 53.41 25.37
C ALA A 71 6.57 54.50 24.30
N SER A 72 5.53 54.48 23.45
CA SER A 72 5.37 55.49 22.40
C SER A 72 5.07 56.90 22.95
N GLN A 73 4.27 56.99 24.02
CA GLN A 73 3.92 58.26 24.67
C GLN A 73 5.09 58.89 25.42
N CYS A 74 5.98 58.07 25.99
CA CYS A 74 7.07 58.51 26.84
C CYS A 74 8.45 58.46 26.19
N GLY A 75 8.54 58.06 24.93
CA GLY A 75 9.79 58.10 24.17
C GLY A 75 10.71 56.93 24.45
N TYR A 76 10.16 55.74 24.67
CA TYR A 76 10.89 54.48 24.81
C TYR A 76 10.65 53.56 23.62
N THR A 77 11.64 52.74 23.30
CA THR A 77 11.55 51.71 22.27
C THR A 77 12.30 50.48 22.74
N ILE A 78 11.68 49.32 22.60
CA ILE A 78 12.29 48.03 22.94
C ILE A 78 12.37 47.21 21.66
N VAL A 79 13.58 46.81 21.28
CA VAL A 79 13.86 46.03 20.08
C VAL A 79 14.49 44.70 20.47
N TYR A 80 13.86 43.61 20.06
CA TYR A 80 14.39 42.26 20.24
C TYR A 80 15.10 41.84 18.96
N TYR A 81 16.43 41.73 18.99
CA TYR A 81 17.22 41.18 17.88
C TYR A 81 17.21 39.65 17.93
N TYR A 82 17.34 39.04 16.76
CA TYR A 82 17.13 37.59 16.61
C TYR A 82 18.24 36.73 17.20
N TRP A 83 19.44 37.26 17.42
CA TRP A 83 20.53 36.55 18.12
C TRP A 83 20.48 36.77 19.64
N GLY A 84 19.28 36.95 20.21
CA GLY A 84 19.04 37.13 21.64
C GLY A 84 19.48 38.48 22.23
N THR A 85 20.06 39.38 21.43
CA THR A 85 20.40 40.73 21.90
C THR A 85 19.13 41.57 22.03
N ILE A 86 18.92 42.20 23.17
CA ILE A 86 17.76 43.07 23.39
C ILE A 86 18.26 44.49 23.55
N GLU A 87 17.65 45.42 22.83
CA GLU A 87 18.01 46.83 22.88
C GLU A 87 16.83 47.64 23.41
N PHE A 88 17.12 48.39 24.47
CA PHE A 88 16.23 49.40 25.01
C PHE A 88 16.75 50.77 24.57
N ARG A 89 15.89 51.58 23.98
CA ARG A 89 16.17 52.97 23.62
C ARG A 89 15.25 53.91 24.37
N ALA A 90 15.79 55.06 24.75
CA ALA A 90 15.03 56.15 25.33
C ALA A 90 15.45 57.48 24.68
N SER A 91 14.49 58.35 24.37
CA SER A 91 14.77 59.77 24.17
C SER A 91 15.36 60.33 25.45
N ILE A 92 16.39 61.19 25.37
CA ILE A 92 16.92 61.87 26.57
C ILE A 92 15.87 62.76 27.24
N LEU A 93 14.80 63.12 26.52
CA LEU A 93 13.63 63.83 27.01
C LEU A 93 12.49 62.87 27.41
N SER A 94 12.76 61.59 27.64
CA SER A 94 11.73 60.59 27.96
C SER A 94 10.89 61.00 29.16
N CYS A 95 9.73 60.38 29.37
CA CYS A 95 9.08 60.52 30.68
C CYS A 95 10.06 60.11 31.79
N TYR A 96 9.82 60.62 33.00
CA TYR A 96 10.56 60.20 34.19
C TYR A 96 12.09 60.42 34.15
N SER A 97 12.64 61.02 33.08
CA SER A 97 14.05 61.42 33.03
C SER A 97 14.28 62.57 34.00
N HIS A 98 15.35 62.51 34.78
CA HIS A 98 15.79 63.61 35.61
C HIS A 98 16.70 64.53 34.80
N ILE A 99 16.33 65.81 34.70
CA ILE A 99 17.01 66.80 33.85
C ILE A 99 17.66 67.85 34.76
N GLU A 100 18.98 67.95 34.71
CA GLU A 100 19.75 68.95 35.46
C GLU A 100 20.69 69.69 34.48
N GLY A 101 20.30 70.90 34.08
CA GLY A 101 21.01 71.64 33.03
C GLY A 101 21.00 70.88 31.70
N ASP A 102 22.18 70.53 31.20
CA ASP A 102 22.39 69.77 29.96
C ASP A 102 22.62 68.27 30.21
N VAL A 103 22.43 67.79 31.45
CA VAL A 103 22.58 66.38 31.83
C VAL A 103 21.19 65.74 31.98
N PHE A 104 20.98 64.64 31.26
CA PHE A 104 19.74 63.88 31.21
C PHE A 104 19.98 62.49 31.80
N THR A 105 19.36 62.19 32.93
CA THR A 105 19.53 60.92 33.63
C THR A 105 18.26 60.07 33.49
N VAL A 106 18.41 58.88 32.93
CA VAL A 106 17.34 57.89 32.77
C VAL A 106 17.68 56.66 33.62
N THR A 107 16.72 56.21 34.42
CA THR A 107 16.85 54.97 35.20
C THR A 107 15.83 53.95 34.71
N VAL A 108 16.31 52.78 34.33
CA VAL A 108 15.51 51.67 33.82
C VAL A 108 15.66 50.47 34.74
N GLN A 109 14.54 49.86 35.09
CA GLN A 109 14.47 48.62 35.82
C GLN A 109 13.99 47.50 34.90
N ILE A 110 14.70 46.38 34.90
CA ILE A 110 14.45 45.23 34.04
C ILE A 110 14.17 44.03 34.94
N LYS A 111 12.96 43.50 34.91
CA LYS A 111 12.60 42.26 35.60
C LYS A 111 12.77 41.09 34.65
N VAL A 112 13.34 40.01 35.15
CA VAL A 112 13.71 38.82 34.37
C VAL A 112 13.13 37.58 35.04
N GLY A 113 12.19 36.92 34.39
CA GLY A 113 11.57 35.68 34.85
C GLY A 113 11.95 34.48 34.00
N THR A 114 12.04 33.30 34.60
CA THR A 114 12.17 32.02 33.87
C THR A 114 10.81 31.43 33.50
N ASN A 115 9.72 32.08 33.91
CA ASN A 115 8.34 31.67 33.65
C ASN A 115 7.52 32.89 33.19
N PRO A 116 6.46 32.69 32.38
CA PRO A 116 5.59 33.78 31.91
C PRO A 116 4.96 34.60 33.04
N ASP A 117 4.62 33.94 34.16
CA ASP A 117 3.99 34.56 35.33
C ASP A 117 4.92 35.53 36.09
N MET A 118 6.21 35.64 35.72
CA MET A 118 7.24 36.47 36.39
C MET A 118 7.38 36.22 37.91
N LYS A 119 6.94 35.07 38.41
CA LYS A 119 7.10 34.69 39.82
C LYS A 119 8.57 34.52 40.15
N ASN A 120 9.03 35.19 41.21
CA ASN A 120 10.44 35.27 41.63
C ASN A 120 11.38 35.86 40.57
N ALA A 121 10.90 36.78 39.73
CA ALA A 121 11.74 37.46 38.75
C ALA A 121 12.89 38.20 39.42
N ALA A 122 14.08 38.12 38.82
CA ALA A 122 15.24 38.89 39.22
C ALA A 122 15.13 40.31 38.65
N THR A 123 15.46 41.31 39.46
CA THR A 123 15.34 42.72 39.08
C THR A 123 16.71 43.34 38.93
N HIS A 124 16.99 43.89 37.76
CA HIS A 124 18.22 44.62 37.43
C HIS A 124 17.88 46.09 37.22
N SER A 125 18.72 47.00 37.70
CA SER A 125 18.51 48.44 37.49
C SER A 125 19.73 49.05 36.81
N LYS A 126 19.50 49.92 35.82
CA LYS A 126 20.54 50.65 35.13
C LYS A 126 20.19 52.13 35.09
N THR A 127 21.05 52.95 35.67
CA THR A 127 20.99 54.42 35.59
C THR A 127 22.07 54.90 34.64
N VAL A 128 21.69 55.72 33.67
CA VAL A 128 22.59 56.31 32.67
C VAL A 128 22.35 57.80 32.60
N SER A 129 23.44 58.58 32.59
CA SER A 129 23.40 60.03 32.50
C SER A 129 24.11 60.47 31.22
N CYS A 130 23.38 61.17 30.34
CA CYS A 130 23.85 61.65 29.06
C CYS A 130 23.99 63.18 29.09
N LEU A 131 25.15 63.69 28.67
CA LEU A 131 25.37 65.13 28.46
C LEU A 131 24.97 65.50 27.02
N TYR A 132 24.09 66.49 26.85
CA TYR A 132 23.67 66.96 25.52
C TYR A 132 23.34 68.47 25.53
N ASP A 133 24.28 69.28 25.04
CA ASP A 133 24.24 70.75 25.02
C ASP A 133 24.07 71.34 23.60
N SER A 134 24.22 70.54 22.55
CA SER A 134 24.21 70.94 21.13
C SER A 134 22.82 71.03 20.49
N TRP A 135 21.86 71.59 21.22
CA TRP A 135 20.46 71.66 20.80
C TRP A 135 20.21 72.58 19.60
N HIS A 136 19.61 72.05 18.54
CA HIS A 136 19.10 72.84 17.42
C HIS A 136 17.75 73.49 17.77
N PRO A 137 17.37 74.61 17.12
CA PRO A 137 16.07 75.27 17.33
C PRO A 137 14.87 74.34 17.20
N ARG A 138 14.91 73.37 16.27
CA ARG A 138 13.90 72.34 16.07
C ARG A 138 14.59 71.00 15.84
N GLU A 139 14.21 69.97 16.59
CA GLU A 139 14.69 68.60 16.42
C GLU A 139 13.51 67.66 16.22
N LEU A 140 13.60 66.78 15.24
CA LEU A 140 12.60 65.79 14.85
C LEU A 140 13.23 64.40 14.93
N ILE A 141 12.55 63.45 15.55
CA ILE A 141 12.99 62.06 15.64
C ILE A 141 11.87 61.16 15.11
N CYS A 142 12.20 60.37 14.09
CA CYS A 142 11.38 59.27 13.61
C CYS A 142 11.95 57.98 14.17
N GLU A 143 11.45 57.58 15.33
CA GLU A 143 11.75 56.28 15.91
C GLU A 143 10.79 55.24 15.31
N THR A 144 11.00 53.97 15.64
CA THR A 144 10.24 52.84 15.09
C THR A 144 8.79 52.78 15.56
N ASN A 145 8.48 53.25 16.78
CA ASN A 145 7.13 53.22 17.36
C ASN A 145 6.49 54.60 17.58
N TYR A 146 7.24 55.70 17.54
CA TYR A 146 6.71 57.06 17.67
C TYR A 146 7.46 58.09 16.82
N MET A 147 6.83 59.24 16.63
CA MET A 147 7.40 60.46 16.07
C MET A 147 7.53 61.50 17.18
N GLU A 148 8.68 62.18 17.27
CA GLU A 148 8.95 63.18 18.28
C GLU A 148 9.39 64.50 17.65
N VAL A 149 8.87 65.61 18.17
CA VAL A 149 9.34 66.95 17.83
C VAL A 149 9.62 67.72 19.11
N SER A 150 10.81 68.30 19.15
CA SER A 150 11.28 69.15 20.23
C SER A 150 11.64 70.50 19.67
N VAL A 151 11.01 71.57 20.15
CA VAL A 151 11.24 72.95 19.66
C VAL A 151 11.70 73.85 20.79
N ARG A 152 12.65 74.74 20.47
CA ARG A 152 13.15 75.75 21.41
C ARG A 152 12.03 76.76 21.75
N ARG A 153 11.87 77.02 23.05
CA ARG A 153 10.98 78.07 23.55
C ARG A 153 11.55 79.43 23.15
N LYS A 154 10.81 80.17 22.32
CA LYS A 154 11.14 81.57 21.98
C LYS A 154 10.52 82.46 23.05
N VAL A 155 11.26 82.68 24.14
CA VAL A 155 10.88 83.60 25.21
C VAL A 155 11.75 84.86 25.07
N PRO A 156 11.17 86.06 24.88
CA PRO A 156 11.90 87.29 25.11
C PRO A 156 12.32 87.31 26.58
N GLN A 157 13.61 87.41 26.89
CA GLN A 157 14.02 87.74 28.25
C GLN A 157 13.49 89.14 28.53
N ILE A 158 12.48 89.25 29.39
CA ILE A 158 12.04 90.56 29.90
C ILE A 158 13.21 91.07 30.73
N MET A 159 13.91 92.10 30.22
CA MET A 159 14.99 92.74 30.95
C MET A 159 14.44 93.21 32.31
N PRO A 160 15.21 93.09 33.41
CA PRO A 160 14.76 93.55 34.73
C PRO A 160 14.25 95.00 34.73
N GLU A 161 14.73 95.83 33.82
CA GLU A 161 14.34 97.24 33.64
C GLU A 161 12.92 97.42 33.08
N MET A 162 12.32 96.44 32.38
CA MET A 162 10.90 96.50 31.98
C MET A 162 9.93 96.21 33.13
N ILE A 163 10.44 95.90 34.33
CA ILE A 163 9.66 95.58 35.53
C ILE A 163 9.66 96.77 36.51
N GLU A 164 10.31 97.90 36.17
CA GLU A 164 10.39 99.06 37.07
C GLU A 164 9.07 99.83 37.23
N ASP A 165 8.13 99.73 36.27
CA ASP A 165 6.79 100.33 36.41
C ASP A 165 5.73 99.23 36.69
N GLU A 166 5.45 99.06 38.00
CA GLU A 166 4.32 98.35 38.62
C GLU A 166 4.26 96.80 38.62
N PRO A 167 5.13 96.12 39.38
CA PRO A 167 4.91 94.72 39.80
C PRO A 167 4.13 94.58 41.11
N GLU A 168 3.78 95.68 41.80
CA GLU A 168 3.07 95.63 43.09
C GLU A 168 1.55 95.73 42.95
N ASP A 169 1.01 96.55 42.04
CA ASP A 169 -0.45 96.72 41.89
C ASP A 169 -1.13 95.53 41.20
N TRP A 170 -0.49 94.91 40.19
CA TRP A 170 -1.01 93.69 39.54
C TRP A 170 -0.93 92.45 40.43
N ALA A 171 0.05 92.41 41.35
CA ALA A 171 0.26 91.29 42.26
C ALA A 171 -0.76 91.23 43.39
N LEU A 172 -1.35 92.37 43.76
CA LEU A 172 -2.44 92.45 44.73
C LEU A 172 -3.80 92.12 44.09
N ALA A 173 -3.96 92.37 42.79
CA ALA A 173 -5.20 92.08 42.06
C ALA A 173 -5.34 90.61 41.62
N PHE A 174 -4.23 89.95 41.25
CA PHE A 174 -4.23 88.55 40.77
C PHE A 174 -2.97 87.79 41.25
N PRO A 175 -3.03 87.09 42.40
CA PRO A 175 -1.92 86.28 42.92
C PRO A 175 -1.42 85.22 41.93
N GLU A 176 -2.31 84.72 41.06
CA GLU A 176 -1.99 83.73 40.02
C GLU A 176 -1.03 84.25 38.95
N ALA A 177 -0.81 85.57 38.83
CA ALA A 177 0.07 86.16 37.83
C ALA A 177 1.57 86.09 38.20
N ARG A 178 1.91 85.93 39.49
CA ARG A 178 3.31 85.84 39.97
C ARG A 178 3.90 84.43 39.85
N GLU A 179 3.08 83.39 40.00
CA GLU A 179 3.50 81.98 39.99
C GLU A 179 2.97 81.22 38.76
N GLY A 180 3.27 81.71 37.56
CA GLY A 180 2.97 80.98 36.34
C GLY A 180 4.14 80.10 35.92
N ALA A 181 4.35 78.94 36.56
CA ALA A 181 5.24 77.91 36.02
C ALA A 181 4.84 77.65 34.54
N ALA A 182 5.84 77.55 33.66
CA ALA A 182 5.56 77.38 32.25
C ALA A 182 4.80 76.07 32.04
N SER A 183 3.59 76.17 31.49
CA SER A 183 2.68 75.03 31.37
C SER A 183 2.07 74.98 29.99
N LEU A 184 2.02 73.77 29.43
CA LEU A 184 1.24 73.49 28.23
C LEU A 184 -0.24 73.48 28.64
N TRP A 185 -1.10 74.13 27.86
CA TRP A 185 -2.54 74.16 28.19
C TRP A 185 -3.42 73.68 27.05
N GLN A 186 -2.96 73.75 25.80
CA GLN A 186 -3.72 73.31 24.64
C GLN A 186 -2.83 72.92 23.47
N ILE A 187 -3.24 71.88 22.73
CA ILE A 187 -2.70 71.53 21.41
C ILE A 187 -3.80 71.65 20.36
N VAL A 188 -3.46 72.16 19.18
CA VAL A 188 -4.37 72.28 18.04
C VAL A 188 -3.82 71.52 16.85
N PHE A 189 -4.53 70.48 16.43
CA PHE A 189 -4.25 69.70 15.22
C PHE A 189 -4.92 70.35 14.01
N HIS A 190 -4.16 70.53 12.94
CA HIS A 190 -4.62 71.12 11.67
C HIS A 190 -4.90 69.99 10.68
N LEU A 191 -6.16 69.56 10.63
CA LEU A 191 -6.63 68.49 9.74
C LEU A 191 -7.20 69.09 8.44
N PRO A 192 -7.33 68.30 7.36
CA PRO A 192 -7.93 68.78 6.11
C PRO A 192 -9.39 69.24 6.28
N ALA A 193 -10.13 68.60 7.20
CA ALA A 193 -11.53 68.90 7.50
C ALA A 193 -11.72 70.08 8.49
N GLY A 194 -10.64 70.63 9.06
CA GLY A 194 -10.72 71.71 10.06
C GLY A 194 -9.65 71.61 11.13
N LYS A 195 -9.82 72.39 12.22
CA LYS A 195 -8.92 72.36 13.38
C LYS A 195 -9.56 71.60 14.52
N LYS A 196 -8.81 70.71 15.17
CA LYS A 196 -9.22 70.01 16.40
C LYS A 196 -8.32 70.46 17.54
N ALA A 197 -8.91 71.03 18.58
CA ALA A 197 -8.19 71.48 19.76
C ALA A 197 -8.44 70.53 20.92
N LEU A 198 -7.38 70.12 21.62
CA LEU A 198 -7.44 69.29 22.83
C LEU A 198 -6.71 69.99 23.97
N LEU A 199 -7.23 69.82 25.19
CA LEU A 199 -6.45 70.12 26.39
C LEU A 199 -5.30 69.10 26.50
N VAL A 200 -4.25 69.47 27.22
CA VAL A 200 -3.07 68.60 27.36
C VAL A 200 -3.43 67.28 28.06
N SER A 201 -4.31 67.31 29.06
CA SER A 201 -4.83 66.10 29.71
C SER A 201 -5.52 65.18 28.70
N ASP A 202 -6.44 65.72 27.91
CA ASP A 202 -7.21 64.93 26.94
C ASP A 202 -6.33 64.37 25.83
N ALA A 203 -5.26 65.10 25.47
CA ALA A 203 -4.27 64.62 24.52
C ALA A 203 -3.39 63.52 25.14
N GLN A 204 -2.99 63.64 26.41
CA GLN A 204 -2.26 62.58 27.12
C GLN A 204 -3.11 61.32 27.28
N ASP A 205 -4.40 61.46 27.61
CA ASP A 205 -5.36 60.35 27.69
C ASP A 205 -5.58 59.69 26.30
N ALA A 206 -5.40 60.45 25.22
CA ALA A 206 -5.42 59.95 23.85
C ALA A 206 -4.07 59.35 23.37
N GLY A 207 -3.08 59.24 24.25
CA GLY A 207 -1.78 58.62 23.98
C GLY A 207 -0.69 59.56 23.43
N TYR A 208 -0.94 60.87 23.36
CA TYR A 208 0.08 61.85 22.96
C TYR A 208 1.03 62.14 24.12
N GLY A 209 2.33 62.22 23.82
CA GLY A 209 3.32 62.63 24.81
C GLY A 209 3.57 64.12 24.73
N LEU A 210 3.02 64.90 25.65
CA LEU A 210 3.28 66.34 25.73
C LEU A 210 4.06 66.68 26.99
N ASN A 211 5.17 67.39 26.83
CA ASN A 211 5.94 67.89 27.95
C ASN A 211 6.61 69.23 27.61
N THR A 212 7.01 69.97 28.64
CA THR A 212 7.80 71.21 28.50
C THR A 212 8.97 71.16 29.48
N THR A 213 10.15 71.51 29.00
CA THR A 213 11.33 71.78 29.83
C THR A 213 11.50 73.28 30.00
N ASP A 214 12.54 73.70 30.71
CA ASP A 214 12.89 75.13 30.86
C ASP A 214 13.15 75.80 29.50
N THR A 215 13.66 75.06 28.52
CA THR A 215 14.11 75.60 27.24
C THR A 215 13.34 75.07 26.03
N ARG A 216 12.57 73.98 26.15
CA ARG A 216 11.94 73.30 25.01
C ARG A 216 10.49 72.86 25.25
N ILE A 217 9.76 72.70 24.15
CA ILE A 217 8.43 72.10 24.09
C ILE A 217 8.54 70.80 23.30
N LEU A 218 7.95 69.75 23.83
CA LEU A 218 8.03 68.40 23.31
C LEU A 218 6.62 67.89 22.96
N LEU A 219 6.52 67.29 21.78
CA LEU A 219 5.36 66.51 21.36
C LEU A 219 5.81 65.16 20.81
N ARG A 220 5.21 64.10 21.31
CA ARG A 220 5.32 62.72 20.79
C ARG A 220 3.98 62.26 20.28
N VAL A 221 4.05 61.58 19.14
CA VAL A 221 2.89 61.09 18.41
C VAL A 221 3.15 59.63 18.04
N PRO A 222 2.37 58.66 18.52
CA PRO A 222 2.45 57.29 18.01
C PRO A 222 2.01 57.25 16.55
N TYR A 223 2.60 56.38 15.72
CA TYR A 223 2.21 56.29 14.30
C TYR A 223 0.73 55.89 14.09
N SER A 224 0.12 55.27 15.10
CA SER A 224 -1.30 54.88 15.13
C SER A 224 -2.26 56.00 15.56
N ALA A 225 -1.75 57.20 15.87
CA ALA A 225 -2.56 58.32 16.36
C ALA A 225 -3.65 58.75 15.37
N ALA A 226 -4.84 59.08 15.87
CA ALA A 226 -6.00 59.42 15.03
C ALA A 226 -5.81 60.70 14.18
N GLU A 227 -5.00 61.64 14.65
CA GLU A 227 -4.70 62.89 13.95
C GLU A 227 -3.47 62.77 13.01
N ALA A 228 -2.82 61.60 12.94
CA ALA A 228 -1.75 61.32 12.00
C ALA A 228 -2.30 61.16 10.57
N GLN A 229 -1.69 61.88 9.63
CA GLN A 229 -2.11 61.91 8.23
C GLN A 229 -1.06 61.28 7.34
N LEU A 230 -1.50 60.42 6.41
CA LEU A 230 -0.63 59.89 5.37
C LEU A 230 -0.49 60.92 4.25
N VAL A 231 0.70 61.46 4.07
CA VAL A 231 1.02 62.47 3.06
C VAL A 231 2.05 61.91 2.09
N LYS A 232 1.73 61.91 0.80
CA LYS A 232 2.65 61.43 -0.24
C LYS A 232 3.46 62.61 -0.80
N VAL A 233 4.78 62.50 -0.72
CA VAL A 233 5.76 63.49 -1.19
C VAL A 233 6.72 62.79 -2.14
N GLN A 234 6.73 63.19 -3.42
CA GLN A 234 7.60 62.62 -4.46
C GLN A 234 7.61 61.08 -4.51
N GLY A 235 6.46 60.45 -4.31
CA GLY A 235 6.33 58.99 -4.33
C GLY A 235 6.42 58.31 -2.96
N VAL A 236 7.02 58.97 -1.95
CA VAL A 236 7.20 58.46 -0.58
C VAL A 236 6.07 58.93 0.33
N THR A 237 5.48 58.01 1.08
CA THR A 237 4.43 58.22 2.07
C THR A 237 5.03 58.53 3.44
N PHE A 238 4.62 59.67 4.00
CA PHE A 238 4.95 60.12 5.35
C PHE A 238 3.74 60.00 6.26
N SER A 239 3.95 59.57 7.50
CA SER A 239 3.03 59.86 8.61
C SER A 239 3.34 61.27 9.08
N ALA A 240 2.37 62.18 9.03
CA ALA A 240 2.57 63.56 9.40
C ALA A 240 1.46 64.05 10.34
N VAL A 241 1.87 64.75 11.39
CA VAL A 241 0.97 65.51 12.24
C VAL A 241 1.31 66.97 12.12
N ARG A 242 0.34 67.77 11.67
CA ARG A 242 0.45 69.23 11.67
C ARG A 242 -0.23 69.76 12.91
N SER A 243 0.53 70.29 13.86
CA SER A 243 -0.01 70.79 15.13
C SER A 243 0.63 72.11 15.55
N SER A 244 -0.11 72.86 16.37
CA SER A 244 0.42 74.01 17.09
C SER A 244 0.15 73.82 18.57
N THR A 245 1.22 73.86 19.37
CA THR A 245 1.16 73.71 20.82
C THR A 245 1.18 75.08 21.47
N PHE A 246 0.21 75.35 22.34
CA PHE A 246 0.12 76.59 23.09
C PHE A 246 0.64 76.38 24.51
N TYR A 247 1.53 77.27 24.93
CA TYR A 247 2.11 77.27 26.27
C TYR A 247 1.91 78.62 26.94
N LYS A 248 1.67 78.57 28.25
CA LYS A 248 1.54 79.75 29.10
C LYS A 248 2.86 80.00 29.80
N GLN A 249 3.25 81.27 29.86
CA GLN A 249 4.35 81.74 30.70
C GLN A 249 3.92 83.04 31.35
N ARG A 250 3.70 83.00 32.67
CA ARG A 250 3.00 84.05 33.42
C ARG A 250 1.65 84.38 32.76
N TRP A 251 1.41 85.65 32.40
CA TRP A 251 0.19 86.12 31.71
C TRP A 251 0.22 85.98 30.18
N MET A 252 1.32 85.52 29.58
CA MET A 252 1.46 85.43 28.12
C MET A 252 1.17 84.02 27.60
N ILE A 253 0.44 83.96 26.48
CA ILE A 253 0.22 82.72 25.73
C ILE A 253 1.08 82.77 24.47
N PHE A 254 1.94 81.79 24.32
CA PHE A 254 2.79 81.62 23.14
C PHE A 254 2.34 80.39 22.34
N MET A 255 2.58 80.43 21.03
CA MET A 255 2.29 79.36 20.11
C MET A 255 3.60 78.84 19.53
N ALA A 256 3.82 77.53 19.62
CA ALA A 256 4.92 76.85 18.97
C ALA A 256 4.39 75.94 17.86
N ASP A 257 5.09 75.92 16.73
CA ASP A 257 4.82 74.94 15.67
C ASP A 257 5.44 73.61 16.09
N THR A 258 4.60 72.61 16.27
CA THR A 258 4.99 71.26 16.69
C THR A 258 4.63 70.24 15.60
N ALA A 259 4.68 70.64 14.34
CA ALA A 259 4.52 69.70 13.24
C ALA A 259 5.68 68.67 13.21
N VAL A 260 5.34 67.41 12.96
CA VAL A 260 6.28 66.29 12.80
C VAL A 260 5.85 65.42 11.62
N ALA A 261 6.80 64.89 10.87
CA ALA A 261 6.52 64.01 9.75
C ALA A 261 7.66 63.01 9.52
N CYS A 262 7.31 61.74 9.38
CA CYS A 262 8.25 60.62 9.31
C CYS A 262 7.92 59.65 8.16
N PRO A 263 8.92 59.19 7.38
CA PRO A 263 8.67 58.33 6.21
C PRO A 263 8.30 56.89 6.63
N ILE A 264 7.16 56.41 6.14
CA ILE A 264 6.67 55.04 6.39
C ILE A 264 7.12 54.07 5.31
N ASP A 265 7.26 54.53 4.06
CA ASP A 265 7.83 53.77 2.95
C ASP A 265 9.08 54.49 2.37
N GLY A 266 9.35 54.33 1.07
CA GLY A 266 10.50 54.96 0.39
C GLY A 266 11.69 54.02 0.19
N VAL A 267 11.46 52.71 0.31
CA VAL A 267 12.48 51.70 0.02
C VAL A 267 12.07 50.91 -1.22
N ASP A 268 12.94 50.94 -2.22
CA ASP A 268 12.83 50.12 -3.43
C ASP A 268 13.92 49.04 -3.43
N TYR A 269 13.61 47.91 -4.06
CA TYR A 269 14.48 46.74 -4.10
C TYR A 269 14.82 46.34 -5.52
N THR A 270 16.10 46.05 -5.74
CA THR A 270 16.61 45.31 -6.90
C THR A 270 17.22 44.00 -6.40
N ASN A 271 17.67 43.11 -7.29
CA ASN A 271 18.19 41.79 -6.90
C ASN A 271 19.34 41.86 -5.88
N ASP A 272 20.17 42.92 -5.94
CA ASP A 272 21.40 43.02 -5.16
C ASP A 272 21.52 44.35 -4.37
N THR A 273 20.54 45.26 -4.49
CA THR A 273 20.65 46.60 -3.89
C THR A 273 19.31 47.10 -3.37
N ILE A 274 19.33 47.60 -2.14
CA ILE A 274 18.26 48.37 -1.49
C ILE A 274 18.48 49.84 -1.83
N THR A 275 17.44 50.53 -2.29
CA THR A 275 17.46 51.98 -2.53
C THR A 275 16.49 52.64 -1.57
N TRP A 276 17.01 53.37 -0.59
CA TRP A 276 16.21 54.15 0.35
C TRP A 276 16.22 55.62 -0.04
N SER A 277 15.05 56.19 -0.31
CA SER A 277 14.88 57.57 -0.76
C SER A 277 14.07 58.38 0.25
N VAL A 278 14.60 59.54 0.65
CA VAL A 278 13.97 60.46 1.59
C VAL A 278 13.85 61.84 0.94
N PRO A 279 12.64 62.28 0.58
CA PRO A 279 12.40 63.64 0.08
C PRO A 279 12.74 64.70 1.13
N LYS A 280 13.40 65.78 0.70
CA LYS A 280 13.83 66.89 1.58
C LYS A 280 12.70 67.86 1.90
N ASN A 281 11.88 68.20 0.91
CA ASN A 281 10.81 69.19 1.07
C ASN A 281 9.48 68.53 1.47
N VAL A 282 9.32 68.31 2.77
CA VAL A 282 8.10 67.74 3.35
C VAL A 282 7.15 68.86 3.75
N HIS A 283 6.14 69.13 2.92
CA HIS A 283 5.21 70.27 3.08
C HIS A 283 4.66 70.48 4.52
N PRO A 284 4.26 69.44 5.29
CA PRO A 284 3.89 69.61 6.70
C PRO A 284 4.95 70.27 7.59
N LEU A 285 6.24 70.08 7.31
CA LEU A 285 7.37 70.61 8.07
C LEU A 285 7.88 71.95 7.53
N SER A 286 7.62 72.22 6.24
CA SER A 286 8.06 73.41 5.51
C SER A 286 6.96 74.47 5.33
N ALA A 287 5.78 74.28 5.92
CA ALA A 287 4.61 75.13 5.67
C ALA A 287 4.88 76.63 5.91
N GLY A 288 5.02 77.39 4.83
CA GLY A 288 5.25 78.84 4.85
C GLY A 288 6.70 79.28 5.03
N ALA A 289 7.67 78.36 4.94
CA ALA A 289 9.07 78.70 4.64
C ALA A 289 9.29 78.75 3.12
N THR A 290 10.20 79.61 2.66
CA THR A 290 10.42 79.88 1.22
C THR A 290 11.86 79.63 0.76
N GLY A 291 12.78 79.35 1.68
CA GLY A 291 14.18 79.00 1.40
C GLY A 291 14.62 77.83 2.27
N PHE A 292 15.35 76.90 1.67
CA PHE A 292 15.88 75.69 2.29
C PHE A 292 17.33 75.53 1.87
N GLU A 293 18.22 75.42 2.85
CA GLU A 293 19.65 75.17 2.64
C GLU A 293 20.07 73.94 3.45
N ASP A 294 20.64 72.93 2.80
CA ASP A 294 21.17 71.75 3.49
C ASP A 294 22.42 72.13 4.29
N VAL A 295 22.42 71.77 5.57
CA VAL A 295 23.54 72.02 6.49
C VAL A 295 24.38 70.76 6.67
N LEU A 296 23.73 69.63 6.95
CA LEU A 296 24.40 68.36 7.24
C LEU A 296 23.54 67.17 6.80
N ILE A 297 24.20 66.16 6.23
CA ILE A 297 23.59 64.86 5.94
C ILE A 297 24.56 63.78 6.43
N GLU A 298 24.12 62.99 7.40
CA GLU A 298 24.88 61.86 7.93
C GLU A 298 24.04 60.59 7.84
N VAL A 299 24.68 59.51 7.40
CA VAL A 299 24.05 58.20 7.28
C VAL A 299 24.74 57.27 8.25
N GLY A 300 23.98 56.37 8.85
CA GLY A 300 24.50 55.39 9.78
C GLY A 300 23.79 54.05 9.70
N VAL A 301 24.31 53.09 10.44
CA VAL A 301 23.76 51.74 10.59
C VAL A 301 23.76 51.38 12.08
N ASP A 302 22.68 50.76 12.57
CA ASP A 302 22.50 50.38 13.98
C ASP A 302 22.83 51.53 14.96
N LEU A 303 22.34 52.73 14.63
CA LEU A 303 22.54 54.00 15.34
C LEU A 303 23.99 54.49 15.44
N HIS A 304 24.92 53.86 14.73
CA HIS A 304 26.27 54.37 14.55
C HIS A 304 26.36 55.17 13.25
N LYS A 305 26.72 56.45 13.34
CA LYS A 305 26.95 57.31 12.16
C LYS A 305 28.23 56.88 11.46
N LEU A 306 28.15 56.65 10.16
CA LEU A 306 29.29 56.17 9.37
C LEU A 306 30.15 57.36 8.91
N SER A 307 31.47 57.21 9.07
CA SER A 307 32.46 58.08 8.45
C SER A 307 32.48 57.88 6.93
N PRO A 308 32.97 58.86 6.14
CA PRO A 308 33.13 58.70 4.69
C PRO A 308 33.97 57.48 4.29
N THR A 309 34.95 57.09 5.12
CA THR A 309 35.78 55.90 4.92
C THR A 309 34.99 54.61 5.09
N GLU A 310 34.09 54.55 6.07
CA GLU A 310 33.24 53.37 6.31
C GLU A 310 32.16 53.23 5.24
N ILE A 311 31.55 54.33 4.81
CA ILE A 311 30.61 54.35 3.67
C ILE A 311 31.27 53.75 2.42
N ALA A 312 32.52 54.14 2.14
CA ALA A 312 33.27 53.62 1.01
C ALA A 312 33.64 52.13 1.16
N SER A 313 34.07 51.69 2.36
CA SER A 313 34.42 50.27 2.60
C SER A 313 33.21 49.36 2.54
N MET A 314 32.07 49.81 3.04
CA MET A 314 30.78 49.10 2.99
C MET A 314 30.09 49.19 1.61
N LYS A 315 30.67 49.96 0.67
CA LYS A 315 30.17 50.19 -0.70
C LYS A 315 28.79 50.85 -0.75
N TYR A 316 28.49 51.69 0.23
CA TYR A 316 27.24 52.46 0.25
C TYR A 316 27.37 53.64 -0.71
N VAL A 317 26.28 53.99 -1.38
CA VAL A 317 26.25 55.18 -2.23
C VAL A 317 25.21 56.14 -1.67
N VAL A 318 25.67 57.29 -1.18
CA VAL A 318 24.82 58.37 -0.70
C VAL A 318 24.79 59.46 -1.78
N LEU A 319 23.61 59.68 -2.36
CA LEU A 319 23.36 60.71 -3.36
C LEU A 319 22.51 61.80 -2.72
N ASN A 320 22.96 63.04 -2.85
CA ASN A 320 22.30 64.21 -2.31
C ASN A 320 21.82 65.11 -3.47
N ASP A 321 20.68 64.77 -4.07
CA ASP A 321 20.07 65.53 -5.16
C ASP A 321 19.34 66.78 -4.63
N SER A 322 18.83 67.67 -5.50
CA SER A 322 18.17 68.91 -5.06
C SER A 322 16.98 68.67 -4.12
N ASP A 323 16.20 67.62 -4.38
CA ASP A 323 14.92 67.39 -3.71
C ASP A 323 14.84 66.09 -2.89
N VAL A 324 15.79 65.16 -3.09
CA VAL A 324 15.77 63.82 -2.48
C VAL A 324 17.17 63.44 -2.01
N ILE A 325 17.24 62.77 -0.86
CA ILE A 325 18.42 62.05 -0.38
C ILE A 325 18.21 60.58 -0.71
N THR A 326 19.10 59.99 -1.52
CA THR A 326 19.03 58.59 -1.92
C THR A 326 20.23 57.82 -1.40
N ILE A 327 19.98 56.74 -0.68
CA ILE A 327 20.98 55.86 -0.08
C ILE A 327 20.84 54.49 -0.72
N LYS A 328 21.88 54.04 -1.43
CA LYS A 328 21.93 52.70 -2.02
C LYS A 328 22.82 51.80 -1.18
N ILE A 329 22.26 50.67 -0.76
CA ILE A 329 22.85 49.72 0.17
C ILE A 329 22.92 48.36 -0.53
N PRO A 330 24.11 47.76 -0.71
CA PRO A 330 24.23 46.40 -1.20
C PRO A 330 23.53 45.40 -0.26
N ILE A 331 22.77 44.46 -0.80
CA ILE A 331 22.17 43.40 0.01
C ILE A 331 23.29 42.48 0.53
N GLY A 332 23.32 42.23 1.84
CA GLY A 332 24.43 41.55 2.51
C GLY A 332 25.57 42.47 2.92
N ALA A 333 25.36 43.79 2.91
CA ALA A 333 26.25 44.76 3.52
C ALA A 333 26.51 44.48 5.01
N GLU A 334 27.67 44.94 5.48
CA GLU A 334 28.01 44.97 6.90
C GLU A 334 27.03 45.87 7.66
N GLY A 335 26.70 45.49 8.90
CA GLY A 335 25.68 46.15 9.73
C GLY A 335 24.24 45.69 9.46
N GLY A 336 24.03 44.78 8.51
CA GLY A 336 22.78 44.02 8.38
C GLY A 336 23.02 42.52 8.47
N TYR A 337 21.93 41.76 8.59
CA TYR A 337 21.99 40.30 8.74
C TYR A 337 20.90 39.60 7.94
N TYR A 338 21.16 38.35 7.56
CA TYR A 338 20.15 37.49 6.95
C TYR A 338 19.35 36.76 8.03
N LYS A 339 18.07 36.57 7.77
CA LYS A 339 17.17 35.79 8.62
C LYS A 339 16.35 34.82 7.80
N THR A 340 16.20 33.60 8.31
CA THR A 340 15.37 32.58 7.71
C THR A 340 13.89 32.94 7.86
N HIS A 341 13.12 32.72 6.81
CA HIS A 341 11.67 32.88 6.80
C HIS A 341 11.05 31.68 6.09
N VAL A 342 9.79 31.39 6.43
CA VAL A 342 8.96 30.43 5.68
C VAL A 342 7.87 31.21 4.96
N ASN A 343 7.71 30.97 3.67
CA ASN A 343 6.56 31.43 2.89
C ASN A 343 5.90 30.22 2.23
N ASP A 344 4.63 29.96 2.51
CA ASP A 344 3.87 28.81 1.97
C ASP A 344 4.56 27.43 2.15
N GLY A 345 5.29 27.25 3.25
CA GLY A 345 6.03 26.02 3.55
C GLY A 345 7.42 25.93 2.91
N GLU A 346 7.78 26.90 2.07
CA GLU A 346 9.09 27.01 1.42
C GLU A 346 10.08 27.82 2.25
N HIS A 347 11.32 27.33 2.30
CA HIS A 347 12.43 27.96 3.01
C HIS A 347 13.08 29.07 2.16
N GLY A 348 13.27 30.23 2.76
CA GLY A 348 14.01 31.32 2.15
C GLY A 348 14.58 32.28 3.18
N THR A 349 15.19 33.35 2.70
CA THR A 349 15.82 34.35 3.56
C THR A 349 15.35 35.76 3.22
N LYS A 350 15.42 36.62 4.23
CA LYS A 350 15.31 38.06 4.09
C LYS A 350 16.53 38.71 4.72
N TYR A 351 16.98 39.80 4.12
CA TYR A 351 18.05 40.61 4.68
C TYR A 351 17.43 41.79 5.44
N ILE A 352 17.93 42.05 6.65
CA ILE A 352 17.44 43.09 7.54
C ILE A 352 18.61 44.01 7.90
N ILE A 353 18.38 45.32 7.81
CA ILE A 353 19.35 46.34 8.19
C ILE A 353 18.63 47.52 8.84
N ASN A 354 19.17 48.07 9.94
CA ASN A 354 18.62 49.28 10.57
C ASN A 354 19.45 50.49 10.17
N MET A 355 18.86 51.34 9.34
CA MET A 355 19.51 52.57 8.86
C MET A 355 19.16 53.76 9.76
N ILE A 356 20.09 54.69 9.90
CA ILE A 356 19.84 56.02 10.44
C ILE A 356 20.20 57.08 9.39
N LEU A 357 19.35 58.08 9.23
CA LEU A 357 19.60 59.28 8.45
C LEU A 357 19.43 60.49 9.36
N GLU A 358 20.47 61.31 9.51
CA GLU A 358 20.37 62.63 10.10
C GLU A 358 20.46 63.67 8.99
N HIS A 359 19.38 64.41 8.79
CA HIS A 359 19.30 65.52 7.84
C HIS A 359 19.09 66.82 8.60
N GLN A 360 20.01 67.76 8.44
CA GLN A 360 19.90 69.11 8.97
C GLN A 360 19.73 70.11 7.83
N TRP A 361 18.73 70.95 7.93
CA TRP A 361 18.52 72.06 7.00
C TRP A 361 18.25 73.35 7.75
N GLN A 362 18.58 74.47 7.11
CA GLN A 362 18.25 75.80 7.58
C GLN A 362 17.14 76.40 6.71
N ASP A 363 16.13 76.96 7.36
CA ASP A 363 15.05 77.68 6.71
C ASP A 363 14.81 79.06 7.34
N ASN A 364 14.05 79.90 6.64
CA ASN A 364 13.81 81.29 7.05
C ASN A 364 12.79 81.46 8.18
N ARG A 365 12.21 80.39 8.71
CA ARG A 365 11.10 80.46 9.69
C ARG A 365 11.45 79.84 11.04
N TRP A 366 12.02 78.63 11.04
CA TRP A 366 12.37 77.86 12.23
C TRP A 366 13.88 77.86 12.49
N GLY A 367 14.70 78.36 11.56
CA GLY A 367 16.16 78.32 11.65
C GLY A 367 16.67 76.94 11.27
N VAL A 368 17.63 76.40 12.02
CA VAL A 368 18.13 75.04 11.76
C VAL A 368 17.17 74.00 12.33
N THR A 369 16.78 73.05 11.49
CA THR A 369 16.01 71.86 11.86
C THR A 369 16.88 70.64 11.69
N LYS A 370 16.97 69.82 12.74
CA LYS A 370 17.62 68.50 12.71
C LYS A 370 16.53 67.42 12.64
N HIS A 371 16.63 66.53 11.67
CA HIS A 371 15.68 65.45 11.45
C HIS A 371 16.40 64.11 11.42
N THR A 372 16.20 63.32 12.47
CA THR A 372 16.79 62.00 12.65
C THR A 372 15.77 60.93 12.33
N ILE A 373 16.05 60.10 11.33
CA ILE A 373 15.15 59.05 10.86
C ILE A 373 15.79 57.69 11.10
N ILE A 374 15.17 56.88 11.95
CA ILE A 374 15.58 55.50 12.23
C ILE A 374 14.66 54.58 11.46
N LYS A 375 15.23 53.82 10.52
CA LYS A 375 14.48 52.98 9.59
C LYS A 375 14.97 51.54 9.62
N LYS A 376 14.15 50.64 10.14
CA LYS A 376 14.32 49.20 9.92
C LYS A 376 13.92 48.86 8.49
N ILE A 377 14.83 48.32 7.70
CA ILE A 377 14.61 47.89 6.33
C ILE A 377 14.70 46.37 6.27
N GLU A 378 13.66 45.74 5.71
CA GLU A 378 13.59 44.29 5.49
C GLU A 378 13.36 44.04 4.00
N THR A 379 14.16 43.17 3.38
CA THR A 379 14.00 42.84 1.96
C THR A 379 12.80 41.92 1.71
N PRO A 380 12.26 41.88 0.48
CA PRO A 380 11.33 40.84 0.07
C PRO A 380 11.90 39.42 0.30
N PHE A 381 11.00 38.45 0.42
CA PHE A 381 11.35 37.04 0.58
C PHE A 381 12.13 36.53 -0.64
N LYS A 382 13.33 35.99 -0.41
CA LYS A 382 14.14 35.34 -1.44
C LYS A 382 14.19 33.85 -1.17
N HIS A 383 13.64 33.06 -2.09
CA HIS A 383 13.71 31.60 -2.00
C HIS A 383 15.18 31.15 -2.07
N VAL A 384 15.57 30.25 -1.17
CA VAL A 384 16.94 29.70 -1.12
C VAL A 384 16.88 28.22 -1.47
N GLN A 385 17.56 27.85 -2.56
CA GLN A 385 17.70 26.45 -2.94
C GLN A 385 18.67 25.78 -1.96
N LEU A 386 18.22 24.67 -1.36
CA LEU A 386 19.02 23.90 -0.42
C LEU A 386 20.03 23.03 -1.16
N ASN A 387 21.29 23.04 -0.73
CA ASN A 387 22.30 22.15 -1.28
C ASN A 387 22.23 20.81 -0.56
N LEU A 388 22.18 19.76 -1.37
CA LEU A 388 22.05 18.39 -0.90
C LEU A 388 23.21 17.61 -1.51
N VAL A 389 24.21 17.32 -0.69
CA VAL A 389 25.47 16.70 -1.12
C VAL A 389 25.45 15.23 -0.74
N ASN A 390 25.53 14.36 -1.75
CA ASN A 390 25.58 12.91 -1.56
C ASN A 390 27.03 12.43 -1.44
N ASN A 391 27.43 12.04 -0.24
CA ASN A 391 28.74 11.49 0.10
C ASN A 391 28.68 9.97 0.39
N THR A 392 27.68 9.28 -0.16
CA THR A 392 27.48 7.83 0.04
C THR A 392 28.73 7.03 -0.27
N ASN A 393 29.14 6.18 0.68
CA ASN A 393 30.30 5.31 0.56
C ASN A 393 29.87 3.87 0.27
N TYR A 394 30.01 3.48 -1.00
CA TYR A 394 29.63 2.16 -1.50
C TYR A 394 30.47 1.02 -0.93
N ASN A 395 31.74 1.26 -0.58
CA ASN A 395 32.65 0.20 -0.11
C ASN A 395 32.28 -0.31 1.29
N ILE A 396 31.84 0.59 2.17
CA ILE A 396 31.38 0.26 3.53
C ILE A 396 29.85 0.17 3.64
N ARG A 397 29.13 0.30 2.51
CA ARG A 397 27.66 0.27 2.42
C ARG A 397 26.99 1.23 3.42
N LEU A 398 27.43 2.49 3.40
CA LEU A 398 26.92 3.58 4.24
C LEU A 398 26.44 4.74 3.37
N VAL A 399 25.17 5.12 3.50
CA VAL A 399 24.60 6.34 2.92
C VAL A 399 25.02 7.49 3.82
N ASN A 400 25.63 8.53 3.24
CA ASN A 400 26.01 9.76 3.93
C ASN A 400 25.53 10.95 3.09
N VAL A 401 24.69 11.79 3.68
CA VAL A 401 24.07 12.93 3.01
C VAL A 401 24.25 14.17 3.86
N THR A 402 24.75 15.24 3.27
CA THR A 402 24.84 16.55 3.92
C THR A 402 23.76 17.46 3.34
N ILE A 403 22.92 18.04 4.21
CA ILE A 403 21.86 18.99 3.87
C ILE A 403 22.21 20.35 4.45
N GLY A 404 22.18 21.39 3.61
CA GLY A 404 22.45 22.76 4.06
C GLY A 404 22.90 23.69 2.93
N VAL A 405 23.46 24.87 3.23
CA VAL A 405 23.82 25.38 4.56
C VAL A 405 22.69 26.25 5.12
N PHE A 406 22.34 26.06 6.39
CA PHE A 406 21.30 26.81 7.10
C PHE A 406 21.91 27.93 7.96
N LEU A 407 21.14 28.99 8.20
CA LEU A 407 21.49 30.04 9.14
C LEU A 407 21.37 29.53 10.60
N PRO A 408 22.00 30.19 11.59
CA PRO A 408 22.00 29.74 12.99
C PRO A 408 20.61 29.65 13.64
N ASP A 409 19.61 30.33 13.06
CA ASP A 409 18.23 30.42 13.55
C ASP A 409 17.37 29.19 13.18
N VAL A 410 17.93 28.22 12.44
CA VAL A 410 17.25 27.00 12.01
C VAL A 410 17.71 25.81 12.86
N GLU A 411 16.75 25.07 13.41
CA GLU A 411 17.01 23.83 14.16
C GLU A 411 16.24 22.65 13.56
N LEU A 412 16.92 21.51 13.42
CA LEU A 412 16.28 20.24 13.03
C LEU A 412 15.58 19.62 14.25
N VAL A 413 14.27 19.41 14.15
CA VAL A 413 13.45 18.91 15.28
C VAL A 413 12.88 17.53 15.03
N ASN A 414 12.52 17.22 13.78
CA ASN A 414 11.89 15.95 13.45
C ASN A 414 12.54 15.27 12.24
N PHE A 415 12.44 13.95 12.25
CA PHE A 415 12.89 13.07 11.19
C PHE A 415 11.75 12.12 10.84
N THR A 416 11.38 12.09 9.56
CA THR A 416 10.25 11.30 9.08
C THR A 416 10.73 10.29 8.03
N THR A 417 10.46 9.02 8.28
CA THR A 417 10.51 7.96 7.28
C THR A 417 9.13 7.78 6.65
N GLU A 418 8.98 6.97 5.60
CA GLU A 418 7.66 6.75 4.96
C GLU A 418 6.55 6.28 5.92
N THR A 419 6.91 5.65 7.04
CA THR A 419 5.94 5.07 7.99
C THR A 419 5.84 5.80 9.33
N THR A 420 6.90 6.49 9.78
CA THR A 420 6.99 7.02 11.14
C THR A 420 7.74 8.35 11.20
N THR A 421 7.22 9.27 12.02
CA THR A 421 7.88 10.53 12.41
C THR A 421 8.41 10.39 13.83
N VAL A 422 9.68 10.72 14.04
CA VAL A 422 10.38 10.63 15.32
C VAL A 422 11.21 11.89 15.56
N SER A 423 11.63 12.12 16.81
CA SER A 423 12.60 13.18 17.12
C SER A 423 14.00 12.82 16.62
N VAL A 424 14.88 13.82 16.45
CA VAL A 424 16.27 13.59 16.00
C VAL A 424 17.04 12.58 16.87
N PRO A 425 16.97 12.63 18.22
CA PRO A 425 17.64 11.64 19.07
C PRO A 425 17.06 10.23 18.96
N GLU A 426 15.76 10.10 18.69
CA GLU A 426 15.08 8.81 18.54
C GLU A 426 15.42 8.14 17.20
N ALA A 427 15.81 8.91 16.18
CA ALA A 427 16.19 8.38 14.86
C ALA A 427 17.32 7.34 14.92
N PHE A 428 18.21 7.45 15.92
CA PHE A 428 19.28 6.48 16.17
C PHE A 428 18.75 5.07 16.42
N GLN A 429 17.60 4.93 17.09
CA GLN A 429 16.97 3.61 17.35
C GLN A 429 16.47 2.95 16.06
N TYR A 430 16.24 3.73 15.01
CA TYR A 430 15.83 3.28 13.69
C TYR A 430 17.02 3.11 12.73
N GLY A 431 18.26 3.26 13.20
CA GLY A 431 19.48 3.06 12.42
C GLY A 431 19.98 4.30 11.66
N TYR A 432 19.50 5.49 12.02
CA TYR A 432 19.92 6.76 11.44
C TYR A 432 20.72 7.58 12.44
N GLU A 433 21.97 7.89 12.11
CA GLU A 433 22.79 8.82 12.87
C GLU A 433 22.70 10.21 12.22
N ILE A 434 22.20 11.18 12.98
CA ILE A 434 21.99 12.55 12.49
C ILE A 434 22.73 13.50 13.42
N TYR A 435 23.62 14.30 12.85
CA TYR A 435 24.42 15.26 13.62
C TYR A 435 24.60 16.58 12.86
N GLU A 436 24.81 17.64 13.64
CA GLU A 436 25.07 18.99 13.13
C GLU A 436 26.57 19.20 12.90
N THR A 437 26.92 19.91 11.84
CA THR A 437 28.24 20.51 11.62
C THR A 437 28.09 22.03 11.50
N THR A 438 28.78 22.76 12.38
CA THR A 438 28.80 24.23 12.38
C THR A 438 30.06 24.74 11.67
N TYR A 439 29.88 25.71 10.77
CA TYR A 439 30.98 26.36 10.04
C TYR A 439 31.50 27.60 10.78
N PRO A 440 32.71 28.10 10.46
CA PRO A 440 33.30 29.29 11.12
C PRO A 440 32.45 30.56 11.02
N ASN A 441 31.57 30.67 10.03
CA ASN A 441 30.61 31.77 9.86
C ASN A 441 29.31 31.60 10.68
N GLY A 442 29.26 30.61 11.58
CA GLY A 442 28.10 30.28 12.42
C GLY A 442 27.00 29.49 11.72
N THR A 443 27.05 29.38 10.39
CA THR A 443 26.06 28.61 9.62
C THR A 443 26.20 27.10 9.87
N LYS A 444 25.12 26.35 9.65
CA LYS A 444 24.99 24.95 10.05
C LYS A 444 24.66 24.05 8.86
N SER A 445 25.08 22.80 8.92
CA SER A 445 24.61 21.74 8.03
C SER A 445 24.32 20.49 8.84
N TYR A 446 23.38 19.69 8.35
CA TYR A 446 22.98 18.45 8.99
C TYR A 446 23.44 17.28 8.13
N ILE A 447 24.07 16.32 8.77
CA ILE A 447 24.56 15.10 8.12
C ILE A 447 23.67 13.94 8.58
N ILE A 448 23.22 13.14 7.61
CA ILE A 448 22.49 11.89 7.85
C ILE A 448 23.38 10.74 7.42
N GLU A 449 23.63 9.81 8.34
CA GLU A 449 24.32 8.55 8.08
C GLU A 449 23.38 7.36 8.34
N ALA A 450 23.33 6.43 7.38
CA ALA A 450 22.52 5.22 7.49
C ALA A 450 23.16 4.05 6.74
N ALA A 451 23.17 2.86 7.35
CA ALA A 451 23.62 1.66 6.66
C ALA A 451 22.59 1.21 5.61
N PHE A 452 23.05 0.64 4.49
CA PHE A 452 22.17 0.14 3.43
C PHE A 452 21.20 -0.97 3.88
N ASP A 453 21.50 -1.60 5.02
CA ASP A 453 20.71 -2.70 5.56
C ASP A 453 19.56 -2.24 6.48
N VAL A 454 19.45 -0.93 6.76
CA VAL A 454 18.32 -0.35 7.52
C VAL A 454 16.98 -0.69 6.86
N PRO A 455 15.94 -1.12 7.61
CA PRO A 455 14.67 -1.60 7.05
C PRO A 455 13.90 -0.60 6.18
N SER A 456 14.01 0.70 6.48
CA SER A 456 13.32 1.77 5.75
C SER A 456 13.98 2.16 4.42
N ILE A 457 15.18 1.65 4.11
CA ILE A 457 15.77 1.83 2.77
C ILE A 457 15.15 0.81 1.82
N LYS A 458 14.46 1.31 0.80
CA LYS A 458 13.84 0.47 -0.22
C LYS A 458 14.91 -0.16 -1.11
N LYS A 459 14.78 -1.47 -1.35
CA LYS A 459 15.73 -2.27 -2.14
C LYS A 459 15.01 -2.86 -3.34
N GLU A 460 15.48 -2.56 -4.54
CA GLU A 460 14.87 -3.01 -5.79
C GLU A 460 15.90 -3.70 -6.68
N TYR A 461 15.48 -4.73 -7.39
CA TYR A 461 16.32 -5.42 -8.35
C TYR A 461 16.36 -4.67 -9.68
N MET A 462 17.55 -4.45 -10.25
CA MET A 462 17.73 -3.69 -11.49
C MET A 462 18.34 -4.54 -12.62
N THR A 463 19.49 -5.16 -12.39
CA THR A 463 20.22 -5.99 -13.36
C THR A 463 20.77 -7.25 -12.71
N GLU A 464 21.33 -8.18 -13.49
CA GLU A 464 21.86 -9.45 -12.98
C GLU A 464 22.85 -9.32 -11.81
N ASP A 465 23.64 -8.25 -11.77
CA ASP A 465 24.63 -7.98 -10.73
C ASP A 465 24.26 -6.83 -9.77
N SER A 466 23.20 -6.06 -10.03
CA SER A 466 22.96 -4.78 -9.36
C SER A 466 21.57 -4.60 -8.75
N ARG A 467 21.52 -3.95 -7.59
CA ARG A 467 20.31 -3.50 -6.88
C ARG A 467 20.30 -1.98 -6.70
N ILE A 468 19.11 -1.40 -6.69
CA ILE A 468 18.86 0.00 -6.35
C ILE A 468 18.48 0.09 -4.87
N TYR A 469 19.11 1.02 -4.16
CA TYR A 469 18.82 1.38 -2.79
C TYR A 469 18.33 2.81 -2.75
N THR A 470 17.10 3.01 -2.28
CA THR A 470 16.47 4.32 -2.21
C THR A 470 16.25 4.71 -0.77
N LEU A 471 16.98 5.75 -0.33
CA LEU A 471 16.69 6.46 0.90
C LEU A 471 15.65 7.54 0.57
N ASN A 472 14.49 7.49 1.24
CA ASN A 472 13.43 8.49 1.13
C ASN A 472 13.02 8.92 2.53
N VAL A 473 13.49 10.09 2.97
CA VAL A 473 13.23 10.63 4.30
C VAL A 473 12.90 12.11 4.20
N THR A 474 12.15 12.63 5.17
CA THR A 474 11.79 14.04 5.25
C THR A 474 12.25 14.61 6.57
N LEU A 475 12.99 15.71 6.52
CA LEU A 475 13.47 16.45 7.68
C LEU A 475 12.53 17.61 7.98
N GLY A 476 12.18 17.83 9.24
CA GLY A 476 11.40 18.99 9.65
C GLY A 476 12.21 19.92 10.54
N PHE A 477 12.20 21.18 10.16
CA PHE A 477 12.95 22.25 10.79
C PHE A 477 12.02 23.25 11.45
N VAL A 478 12.51 23.90 12.51
CA VAL A 478 11.86 25.03 13.16
C VAL A 478 12.79 26.25 13.12
N ILE A 479 12.21 27.44 12.98
CA ILE A 479 12.93 28.72 12.97
C ILE A 479 12.69 29.44 14.30
N TYR A 480 13.75 29.74 15.03
CA TYR A 480 13.69 30.52 16.26
C TYR A 480 13.88 32.03 16.04
N PRO A 481 13.20 32.88 16.82
CA PRO A 481 12.17 32.58 17.84
C PRO A 481 10.74 32.50 17.27
N THR A 482 10.56 32.56 15.94
CA THR A 482 9.22 32.66 15.32
C THR A 482 8.38 31.39 15.40
N SER A 483 8.99 30.25 15.74
CA SER A 483 8.39 28.91 15.76
C SER A 483 7.72 28.50 14.43
N GLN A 484 8.11 29.12 13.32
CA GLN A 484 7.70 28.72 11.97
C GLN A 484 8.42 27.42 11.61
N THR A 485 7.74 26.53 10.89
CA THR A 485 8.29 25.22 10.49
C THR A 485 8.30 25.06 8.98
N PHE A 486 9.28 24.30 8.48
CA PHE A 486 9.36 23.88 7.09
C PHE A 486 9.93 22.47 6.99
N THR A 487 9.75 21.81 5.85
CA THR A 487 10.22 20.44 5.64
C THR A 487 11.12 20.35 4.41
N VAL A 488 12.07 19.42 4.46
CA VAL A 488 13.03 19.16 3.39
C VAL A 488 13.01 17.68 3.05
N PRO A 489 12.53 17.29 1.86
CA PRO A 489 12.61 15.91 1.41
C PRO A 489 14.05 15.58 0.97
N VAL A 490 14.53 14.41 1.40
CA VAL A 490 15.86 13.88 1.09
C VAL A 490 15.68 12.52 0.41
N ILE A 491 15.88 12.51 -0.91
CA ILE A 491 15.76 11.31 -1.74
C ILE A 491 17.12 11.01 -2.36
N ILE A 492 17.74 9.90 -1.96
CA ILE A 492 19.01 9.42 -2.50
C ILE A 492 18.81 8.05 -3.11
N VAL A 493 19.21 7.92 -4.38
CA VAL A 493 19.18 6.66 -5.14
C VAL A 493 20.61 6.18 -5.36
N SER A 494 20.92 4.98 -4.88
CA SER A 494 22.24 4.36 -4.95
C SER A 494 22.17 3.02 -5.68
N VAL A 495 22.99 2.84 -6.73
CA VAL A 495 23.09 1.56 -7.45
C VAL A 495 24.30 0.78 -6.95
N VAL A 496 24.10 -0.44 -6.47
CA VAL A 496 25.16 -1.28 -5.87
C VAL A 496 25.22 -2.64 -6.56
N LYS A 497 26.44 -3.08 -6.87
CA LYS A 497 26.71 -4.38 -7.49
C LYS A 497 26.79 -5.52 -6.46
N ASP A 498 25.65 -5.88 -5.88
CA ASP A 498 25.56 -6.91 -4.84
C ASP A 498 24.40 -7.88 -5.05
N ALA A 499 23.83 -7.97 -6.25
CA ALA A 499 22.71 -8.88 -6.52
C ALA A 499 23.19 -10.35 -6.50
N VAL A 500 22.55 -11.15 -5.65
CA VAL A 500 22.73 -12.60 -5.58
C VAL A 500 21.40 -13.23 -5.96
N LEU A 501 21.37 -13.86 -7.14
CA LEU A 501 20.17 -14.51 -7.68
C LEU A 501 19.86 -15.82 -6.92
N PRO A 502 18.57 -16.17 -6.76
CA PRO A 502 18.20 -17.48 -6.24
C PRO A 502 18.64 -18.59 -7.20
N SER A 503 18.94 -19.76 -6.64
CA SER A 503 19.28 -20.98 -7.41
C SER A 503 18.42 -22.14 -6.93
N ALA A 504 18.16 -23.13 -7.78
CA ALA A 504 17.34 -24.27 -7.40
C ALA A 504 18.10 -25.59 -7.47
N ARG A 505 17.75 -26.51 -6.58
CA ARG A 505 18.16 -27.91 -6.61
C ARG A 505 16.93 -28.79 -6.54
N GLY A 506 16.93 -29.84 -7.35
CA GLY A 506 15.81 -30.77 -7.44
C GLY A 506 16.24 -32.20 -7.16
N PHE A 507 15.37 -32.97 -6.51
CA PHE A 507 15.46 -34.43 -6.45
C PHE A 507 14.07 -35.05 -6.46
N CYS A 508 13.98 -36.37 -6.70
CA CYS A 508 12.72 -37.09 -6.67
C CYS A 508 12.83 -38.38 -5.85
N ASP A 509 11.72 -38.75 -5.22
CA ASP A 509 11.53 -40.08 -4.63
C ASP A 509 10.67 -40.96 -5.57
N GLY A 510 10.16 -42.10 -5.09
CA GLY A 510 9.34 -42.99 -5.90
C GLY A 510 7.97 -42.43 -6.30
N GLU A 511 7.49 -41.37 -5.64
CA GLU A 511 6.12 -40.86 -5.76
C GLU A 511 6.05 -39.33 -5.97
N ASN A 512 7.10 -38.58 -5.64
CA ASN A 512 7.09 -37.11 -5.52
C ASN A 512 8.34 -36.47 -6.12
N LEU A 513 8.16 -35.26 -6.62
CA LEU A 513 9.20 -34.33 -7.05
C LEU A 513 9.42 -33.27 -5.97
N TYR A 514 10.68 -32.99 -5.67
CA TYR A 514 11.08 -31.96 -4.72
C TYR A 514 11.93 -30.92 -5.43
N LEU A 515 11.50 -29.67 -5.41
CA LEU A 515 12.27 -28.54 -5.92
C LEU A 515 12.52 -27.58 -4.76
N THR A 516 13.80 -27.41 -4.41
CA THR A 516 14.24 -26.49 -3.36
C THR A 516 14.96 -25.30 -4.01
N VAL A 517 14.34 -24.13 -3.90
CA VAL A 517 14.95 -22.84 -4.25
C VAL A 517 15.76 -22.34 -3.05
N ILE A 518 17.06 -22.23 -3.24
CA ILE A 518 17.99 -21.54 -2.35
C ILE A 518 17.84 -20.05 -2.61
N ARG A 519 17.34 -19.32 -1.60
CA ARG A 519 17.07 -17.89 -1.67
C ARG A 519 18.37 -17.11 -1.91
N GLY A 520 18.27 -16.09 -2.74
CA GLY A 520 19.29 -15.07 -2.92
C GLY A 520 19.00 -13.84 -2.04
N ASN A 521 19.48 -12.68 -2.44
CA ASN A 521 19.17 -11.41 -1.77
C ASN A 521 18.26 -10.49 -2.59
N VAL A 522 17.79 -10.94 -3.76
CA VAL A 522 16.89 -10.19 -4.65
C VAL A 522 15.45 -10.71 -4.66
N ASP A 523 15.23 -11.94 -4.19
CA ASP A 523 14.00 -12.71 -4.38
C ASP A 523 13.08 -12.72 -3.16
N GLN A 524 13.35 -11.86 -2.17
CA GLN A 524 12.53 -11.73 -0.96
C GLN A 524 11.08 -11.37 -1.27
N ASN A 525 10.87 -10.53 -2.29
CA ASN A 525 9.54 -10.09 -2.74
C ASN A 525 9.09 -10.83 -4.02
N TRP A 526 9.67 -11.98 -4.34
CA TRP A 526 9.25 -12.76 -5.50
C TRP A 526 8.27 -13.84 -5.08
N LEU A 527 7.15 -13.89 -5.79
CA LEU A 527 6.05 -14.81 -5.57
C LEU A 527 6.26 -16.10 -6.38
N PRO A 528 6.09 -17.29 -5.77
CA PRO A 528 6.17 -18.57 -6.46
C PRO A 528 4.88 -18.88 -7.24
N PHE A 529 5.04 -19.27 -8.50
CA PHE A 529 3.96 -19.68 -9.39
C PHE A 529 4.24 -21.05 -10.00
N ILE A 530 3.18 -21.85 -10.15
CA ILE A 530 3.19 -23.07 -10.95
C ILE A 530 2.27 -22.85 -12.14
N SER A 531 2.81 -22.84 -13.36
CA SER A 531 2.09 -22.34 -14.54
C SER A 531 1.54 -20.91 -14.27
N ASN A 532 0.22 -20.76 -14.11
CA ASN A 532 -0.43 -19.48 -13.77
C ASN A 532 -1.02 -19.44 -12.35
N LEU A 533 -0.83 -20.49 -11.56
CA LEU A 533 -1.33 -20.59 -10.19
C LEU A 533 -0.32 -19.97 -9.21
N TYR A 534 -0.74 -18.94 -8.47
CA TYR A 534 0.03 -18.43 -7.33
C TYR A 534 0.05 -19.47 -6.20
N LEU A 535 1.24 -19.81 -5.72
CA LEU A 535 1.45 -20.92 -4.80
C LEU A 535 1.31 -20.49 -3.33
N SER A 536 0.10 -20.09 -2.93
CA SER A 536 -0.22 -19.84 -1.52
C SER A 536 -0.33 -21.16 -0.72
N PRO A 537 -0.19 -21.14 0.62
CA PRO A 537 -0.40 -22.33 1.45
C PRO A 537 -1.77 -23.00 1.24
N GLU A 538 -2.81 -22.19 1.02
CA GLU A 538 -4.17 -22.66 0.73
C GLU A 538 -4.27 -23.33 -0.65
N ALA A 539 -3.66 -22.72 -1.67
CA ALA A 539 -3.61 -23.27 -3.02
C ALA A 539 -2.83 -24.60 -3.05
N ALA A 540 -1.73 -24.69 -2.30
CA ALA A 540 -0.95 -25.91 -2.16
C ALA A 540 -1.76 -27.03 -1.49
N GLN A 541 -2.49 -26.74 -0.40
CA GLN A 541 -3.34 -27.73 0.26
C GLN A 541 -4.43 -28.28 -0.67
N LYS A 542 -5.07 -27.42 -1.47
CA LYS A 542 -6.09 -27.83 -2.45
C LYS A 542 -5.55 -28.85 -3.47
N HIS A 543 -4.27 -28.75 -3.82
CA HIS A 543 -3.62 -29.62 -4.80
C HIS A 543 -2.72 -30.70 -4.19
N ASN A 544 -2.73 -30.86 -2.85
CA ASN A 544 -1.89 -31.78 -2.10
C ASN A 544 -0.37 -31.56 -2.30
N TYR A 545 0.04 -30.29 -2.40
CA TYR A 545 1.45 -29.89 -2.49
C TYR A 545 2.01 -29.58 -1.10
N GLY A 546 3.25 -30.01 -0.85
CA GLY A 546 3.96 -29.66 0.37
C GLY A 546 4.79 -28.40 0.14
N LEU A 547 4.53 -27.35 0.93
CA LEU A 547 5.36 -26.15 0.94
C LEU A 547 6.14 -26.07 2.25
N ASN A 548 7.42 -25.74 2.16
CA ASN A 548 8.25 -25.44 3.32
C ASN A 548 9.16 -24.25 2.98
N ASP A 549 8.96 -23.13 3.66
CA ASP A 549 9.83 -21.96 3.57
C ASP A 549 10.46 -21.69 4.93
N ASN A 550 11.78 -21.74 5.01
CA ASN A 550 12.54 -21.42 6.22
C ASN A 550 13.28 -20.07 6.12
N GLY A 551 12.98 -19.26 5.10
CA GLY A 551 13.60 -17.96 4.81
C GLY A 551 14.90 -18.04 4.00
N THR A 552 15.60 -19.18 4.03
CA THR A 552 16.83 -19.40 3.21
C THR A 552 16.60 -20.40 2.07
N HIS A 553 15.65 -21.31 2.25
CA HIS A 553 15.28 -22.35 1.31
C HIS A 553 13.76 -22.43 1.24
N PHE A 554 13.24 -22.33 0.02
CA PHE A 554 11.84 -22.56 -0.31
C PHE A 554 11.71 -23.89 -1.04
N THR A 555 11.07 -24.87 -0.43
CA THR A 555 10.91 -26.22 -0.98
C THR A 555 9.46 -26.49 -1.35
N VAL A 556 9.26 -26.99 -2.56
CA VAL A 556 7.98 -27.46 -3.07
C VAL A 556 8.06 -28.97 -3.30
N ARG A 557 7.16 -29.72 -2.67
CA ARG A 557 6.92 -31.15 -2.91
C ARG A 557 5.65 -31.31 -3.74
N VAL A 558 5.77 -31.97 -4.89
CA VAL A 558 4.67 -32.20 -5.83
C VAL A 558 4.54 -33.71 -6.13
N PRO A 559 3.36 -34.32 -5.96
CA PRO A 559 3.14 -35.72 -6.35
C PRO A 559 3.27 -35.96 -7.86
N LEU A 560 3.71 -37.15 -8.28
CA LEU A 560 3.90 -37.52 -9.69
C LEU A 560 2.66 -37.29 -10.56
N HIS A 561 1.47 -37.64 -10.05
CA HIS A 561 0.21 -37.54 -10.78
C HIS A 561 -0.48 -36.17 -10.64
N ALA A 562 0.21 -35.18 -10.08
CA ALA A 562 -0.32 -33.85 -9.87
C ALA A 562 -0.63 -33.13 -11.20
N PRO A 563 -1.59 -32.18 -11.18
CA PRO A 563 -2.00 -31.50 -12.40
C PRO A 563 -0.91 -30.64 -13.06
N HIS A 564 0.14 -30.28 -12.35
CA HIS A 564 1.16 -29.37 -12.89
C HIS A 564 2.50 -30.06 -13.20
N VAL A 565 2.55 -31.39 -13.13
CA VAL A 565 3.68 -32.19 -13.60
C VAL A 565 3.49 -32.50 -15.08
N LEU A 566 4.54 -32.29 -15.87
CA LEU A 566 4.56 -32.53 -17.30
C LEU A 566 5.23 -33.88 -17.58
N TYR A 567 4.65 -34.67 -18.47
CA TYR A 567 5.25 -35.91 -18.98
C TYR A 567 6.03 -35.56 -20.26
N GLU A 568 7.35 -35.65 -20.22
CA GLU A 568 8.20 -35.27 -21.35
C GLU A 568 8.34 -36.41 -22.36
N ASP A 569 8.68 -37.62 -21.87
CA ASP A 569 8.96 -38.79 -22.71
C ASP A 569 8.74 -40.11 -21.96
N ILE A 570 8.55 -41.21 -22.69
CA ILE A 570 8.39 -42.57 -22.17
C ILE A 570 9.51 -43.45 -22.74
N HIS A 571 10.46 -43.84 -21.89
CA HIS A 571 11.58 -44.70 -22.26
C HIS A 571 11.46 -46.08 -21.56
N PRO A 572 12.07 -47.16 -22.07
CA PRO A 572 12.09 -48.45 -21.38
C PRO A 572 12.63 -48.43 -19.94
N SER A 573 13.47 -47.45 -19.60
CA SER A 573 14.01 -47.28 -18.25
C SER A 573 13.11 -46.45 -17.32
N GLY A 574 11.99 -45.91 -17.80
CA GLY A 574 11.02 -45.14 -17.02
C GLY A 574 10.43 -43.95 -17.76
N ILE A 575 9.43 -43.33 -17.14
CA ILE A 575 8.73 -42.13 -17.60
C ILE A 575 9.53 -40.91 -17.16
N MET A 576 9.89 -40.03 -18.09
CA MET A 576 10.54 -38.75 -17.79
C MET A 576 9.47 -37.70 -17.52
N THR A 577 9.51 -37.11 -16.33
CA THR A 577 8.59 -36.04 -15.93
C THR A 577 9.36 -34.79 -15.55
N SER A 578 8.77 -33.63 -15.80
CA SER A 578 9.33 -32.36 -15.38
C SER A 578 8.32 -31.50 -14.64
N PHE A 579 8.86 -30.62 -13.81
CA PHE A 579 8.10 -29.69 -13.00
C PHE A 579 8.78 -28.33 -13.03
N HIS A 580 7.99 -27.29 -13.35
CA HIS A 580 8.45 -25.91 -13.45
C HIS A 580 7.87 -25.06 -12.31
N LEU A 581 8.73 -24.27 -11.69
CA LEU A 581 8.41 -23.26 -10.69
C LEU A 581 8.92 -21.92 -11.16
N ILE A 582 8.00 -20.98 -11.36
CA ILE A 582 8.27 -19.65 -11.88
C ILE A 582 8.22 -18.66 -10.71
N MET A 583 9.29 -17.90 -10.51
CA MET A 583 9.32 -16.80 -9.55
C MET A 583 8.98 -15.50 -10.29
N LYS A 584 7.94 -14.80 -9.85
CA LYS A 584 7.49 -13.52 -10.42
C LYS A 584 7.63 -12.40 -9.42
N ASP A 585 7.90 -11.20 -9.91
CA ASP A 585 7.92 -9.99 -9.08
C ASP A 585 6.50 -9.69 -8.53
N ASP A 586 6.38 -9.34 -7.25
CA ASP A 586 5.08 -9.08 -6.58
C ASP A 586 4.31 -7.91 -7.21
N ASN A 587 5.02 -6.84 -7.61
CA ASN A 587 4.38 -5.63 -8.14
C ASN A 587 4.06 -5.74 -9.64
N SER A 588 5.03 -6.14 -10.45
CA SER A 588 4.91 -6.15 -11.91
C SER A 588 4.42 -7.48 -12.49
N LEU A 589 4.43 -8.56 -11.70
CA LEU A 589 4.18 -9.93 -12.14
C LEU A 589 5.09 -10.40 -13.29
N ALA A 590 6.20 -9.69 -13.53
CA ALA A 590 7.19 -10.07 -14.52
C ALA A 590 7.89 -11.38 -14.10
N VAL A 591 8.21 -12.23 -15.08
CA VAL A 591 8.95 -13.47 -14.84
C VAL A 591 10.40 -13.14 -14.54
N MET A 592 10.85 -13.45 -13.32
CA MET A 592 12.22 -13.17 -12.88
C MET A 592 13.12 -14.38 -13.12
N ARG A 593 12.64 -15.56 -12.71
CA ARG A 593 13.31 -16.85 -12.91
C ARG A 593 12.32 -17.98 -13.12
N ASP A 594 12.72 -18.96 -13.92
CA ASP A 594 12.02 -20.24 -14.12
C ASP A 594 12.98 -21.36 -13.71
N PHE A 595 12.55 -22.18 -12.76
CA PHE A 595 13.29 -23.32 -12.25
C PHE A 595 12.59 -24.60 -12.63
N SER A 596 13.33 -25.52 -13.24
CA SER A 596 12.80 -26.83 -13.62
C SER A 596 13.58 -27.97 -12.97
N ILE A 597 12.87 -29.02 -12.59
CA ILE A 597 13.44 -30.33 -12.28
C ILE A 597 12.87 -31.36 -13.23
N SER A 598 13.70 -32.29 -13.69
CA SER A 598 13.23 -33.46 -14.44
C SER A 598 13.69 -34.75 -13.77
N CYS A 599 12.79 -35.73 -13.71
CA CYS A 599 12.98 -36.99 -12.99
C CYS A 599 12.42 -38.17 -13.75
N ARG A 600 12.96 -39.35 -13.46
CA ARG A 600 12.57 -40.61 -14.11
C ARG A 600 11.84 -41.51 -13.11
N PHE A 601 10.59 -41.83 -13.41
CA PHE A 601 9.72 -42.68 -12.61
C PHE A 601 9.50 -44.05 -13.27
N SER A 602 9.11 -45.06 -12.48
CA SER A 602 8.88 -46.40 -13.00
C SER A 602 7.67 -46.46 -13.93
N ALA A 603 7.81 -47.13 -15.08
CA ALA A 603 6.70 -47.33 -16.02
C ALA A 603 5.80 -48.55 -15.67
N LYS A 604 6.01 -49.19 -14.52
CA LYS A 604 5.33 -50.43 -14.12
C LYS A 604 3.80 -50.31 -14.07
N GLU A 605 3.28 -49.12 -13.81
CA GLU A 605 1.83 -48.88 -13.69
C GLU A 605 1.14 -48.54 -15.02
N LEU A 606 1.90 -48.33 -16.10
CA LEU A 606 1.31 -48.02 -17.42
C LEU A 606 0.76 -49.27 -18.11
N ILE A 607 1.30 -50.45 -17.81
CA ILE A 607 0.92 -51.70 -18.47
C ILE A 607 0.74 -52.78 -17.40
N ASP A 608 -0.50 -53.25 -17.23
CA ASP A 608 -0.83 -54.38 -16.36
C ASP A 608 -1.25 -55.60 -17.22
N CYS A 609 -0.54 -56.72 -17.00
CA CYS A 609 -0.68 -57.95 -17.76
C CYS A 609 -1.29 -59.03 -16.85
N GLN A 610 -2.59 -59.30 -16.98
CA GLN A 610 -3.27 -60.27 -16.13
C GLN A 610 -3.11 -61.70 -16.65
N SER A 611 -3.08 -62.68 -15.74
CA SER A 611 -2.93 -64.11 -16.08
C SER A 611 -4.11 -64.71 -16.84
N ASN A 612 -5.28 -64.06 -16.81
CA ASN A 612 -6.47 -64.44 -17.57
C ASN A 612 -6.42 -63.99 -19.06
N GLY A 613 -5.31 -63.36 -19.49
CA GLY A 613 -5.16 -62.84 -20.85
C GLY A 613 -5.79 -61.47 -21.08
N THR A 614 -6.09 -60.70 -20.03
CA THR A 614 -6.49 -59.29 -20.12
C THR A 614 -5.28 -58.39 -20.02
N MET A 615 -5.14 -57.46 -20.96
CA MET A 615 -4.13 -56.40 -20.95
C MET A 615 -4.80 -55.07 -20.64
N THR A 616 -4.27 -54.35 -19.64
CA THR A 616 -4.64 -52.98 -19.32
C THR A 616 -3.47 -52.07 -19.66
N VAL A 617 -3.71 -51.09 -20.54
CA VAL A 617 -2.68 -50.13 -20.97
C VAL A 617 -3.17 -48.72 -20.73
N THR A 618 -2.44 -47.95 -19.94
CA THR A 618 -2.68 -46.52 -19.72
C THR A 618 -1.68 -45.70 -20.52
N ALA A 619 -2.16 -45.02 -21.55
CA ALA A 619 -1.38 -44.10 -22.35
C ALA A 619 -1.53 -42.68 -21.82
N ILE A 620 -0.40 -42.04 -21.49
CA ILE A 620 -0.35 -40.67 -20.95
C ILE A 620 -0.09 -39.63 -22.04
N LYS A 621 -0.60 -38.42 -21.83
CA LYS A 621 -0.40 -37.26 -22.70
C LYS A 621 0.99 -36.67 -22.48
N LEU A 622 1.75 -36.50 -23.56
CA LEU A 622 3.10 -35.92 -23.53
C LEU A 622 3.06 -34.42 -23.82
N ALA A 623 3.86 -33.66 -23.08
CA ALA A 623 3.92 -32.20 -23.20
C ALA A 623 4.48 -31.71 -24.56
N GLY A 624 5.32 -32.51 -25.22
CA GLY A 624 5.92 -32.17 -26.52
C GLY A 624 4.99 -32.27 -27.73
N ILE A 625 3.72 -32.67 -27.55
CA ILE A 625 2.74 -32.80 -28.64
C ILE A 625 1.54 -31.90 -28.35
N GLU A 626 1.56 -30.71 -28.94
CA GLU A 626 0.42 -29.78 -28.92
C GLU A 626 -0.81 -30.42 -29.59
N ASP A 627 -2.01 -30.10 -29.09
CA ASP A 627 -3.31 -30.62 -29.54
C ASP A 627 -3.57 -32.13 -29.37
N LEU A 628 -2.76 -32.81 -28.55
CA LEU A 628 -2.98 -34.23 -28.24
C LEU A 628 -4.29 -34.41 -27.44
N ASP A 629 -5.29 -35.02 -28.10
CA ASP A 629 -6.56 -35.45 -27.50
C ASP A 629 -6.52 -36.95 -27.22
N THR A 630 -6.59 -37.29 -25.94
CA THR A 630 -6.55 -38.67 -25.42
C THR A 630 -7.77 -39.50 -25.86
N SER A 631 -8.89 -38.87 -26.20
CA SER A 631 -10.10 -39.55 -26.69
C SER A 631 -9.93 -40.14 -28.10
N LEU A 632 -9.00 -39.58 -28.88
CA LEU A 632 -8.72 -40.02 -30.25
C LEU A 632 -7.72 -41.19 -30.31
N PHE A 633 -7.15 -41.57 -29.18
CA PHE A 633 -6.23 -42.72 -29.09
C PHE A 633 -6.95 -44.01 -29.53
N HIS A 634 -6.20 -44.90 -30.16
CA HIS A 634 -6.67 -46.23 -30.55
C HIS A 634 -5.52 -47.23 -30.55
N LEU A 635 -5.85 -48.51 -30.44
CA LEU A 635 -4.87 -49.59 -30.61
C LEU A 635 -4.55 -49.80 -32.10
N ARG A 636 -3.75 -50.82 -32.45
CA ARG A 636 -3.47 -51.17 -33.86
C ARG A 636 -4.74 -51.38 -34.68
N ASP A 637 -5.80 -51.92 -34.06
CA ASP A 637 -7.15 -51.88 -34.61
C ASP A 637 -7.83 -50.55 -34.24
N ARG A 638 -8.15 -49.74 -35.26
CA ARG A 638 -8.77 -48.41 -35.10
C ARG A 638 -10.15 -48.46 -34.44
N GLN A 639 -10.84 -49.60 -34.48
CA GLN A 639 -12.13 -49.77 -33.81
C GLN A 639 -11.98 -49.90 -32.28
N CYS A 640 -10.79 -50.28 -31.79
CA CYS A 640 -10.53 -50.40 -30.36
C CYS A 640 -10.18 -49.04 -29.75
N LYS A 641 -11.19 -48.44 -29.11
CA LYS A 641 -11.13 -47.16 -28.38
C LYS A 641 -10.85 -47.36 -26.89
N PRO A 642 -10.34 -46.34 -26.18
CA PRO A 642 -10.06 -46.42 -24.75
C PRO A 642 -11.35 -46.66 -23.95
N ALA A 643 -11.25 -47.46 -22.89
CA ALA A 643 -12.34 -47.74 -21.97
C ALA A 643 -12.55 -46.59 -20.96
N LEU A 644 -11.47 -45.91 -20.58
CA LEU A 644 -11.49 -44.73 -19.72
C LEU A 644 -10.66 -43.62 -20.38
N VAL A 645 -11.22 -42.41 -20.44
CA VAL A 645 -10.54 -41.24 -20.97
C VAL A 645 -10.55 -40.13 -19.94
N THR A 646 -9.39 -39.55 -19.71
CA THR A 646 -9.19 -38.34 -18.92
C THR A 646 -8.40 -37.33 -19.76
N GLU A 647 -8.35 -36.06 -19.35
CA GLU A 647 -7.56 -35.05 -20.07
C GLU A 647 -6.07 -35.39 -20.22
N ARG A 648 -5.54 -36.28 -19.38
CA ARG A 648 -4.10 -36.60 -19.27
C ARG A 648 -3.75 -38.02 -19.65
N ALA A 649 -4.71 -38.93 -19.65
CA ALA A 649 -4.47 -40.33 -19.92
C ALA A 649 -5.70 -41.01 -20.51
N ALA A 650 -5.46 -42.03 -21.33
CA ALA A 650 -6.47 -42.93 -21.86
C ALA A 650 -6.09 -44.38 -21.50
N THR A 651 -7.02 -45.11 -20.88
CA THR A 651 -6.81 -46.49 -20.46
C THR A 651 -7.59 -47.44 -21.36
N PHE A 652 -6.90 -48.44 -21.89
CA PHE A 652 -7.43 -49.51 -22.73
C PHE A 652 -7.50 -50.80 -21.93
N ILE A 653 -8.61 -51.52 -22.04
CA ILE A 653 -8.79 -52.85 -21.45
C ILE A 653 -9.22 -53.78 -22.59
N PHE A 654 -8.37 -54.74 -22.94
CA PHE A 654 -8.61 -55.65 -24.07
C PHE A 654 -7.99 -57.03 -23.83
N ASN A 655 -8.48 -58.04 -24.56
CA ASN A 655 -7.93 -59.38 -24.48
C ASN A 655 -6.68 -59.51 -25.38
N VAL A 656 -5.70 -60.30 -24.96
CA VAL A 656 -4.45 -60.57 -25.70
C VAL A 656 -4.69 -61.10 -27.13
N ASN A 657 -5.86 -61.67 -27.43
CA ASN A 657 -6.23 -62.20 -28.76
C ASN A 657 -7.05 -61.22 -29.63
N SER A 658 -7.34 -60.00 -29.17
CA SER A 658 -8.16 -59.02 -29.91
C SER A 658 -7.39 -57.74 -30.26
N CYS A 659 -8.08 -56.76 -30.87
CA CYS A 659 -7.58 -55.39 -31.11
C CYS A 659 -6.26 -55.28 -31.89
N GLY A 660 -6.01 -56.22 -32.82
CA GLY A 660 -4.79 -56.23 -33.63
C GLY A 660 -3.51 -56.60 -32.87
N THR A 661 -3.64 -57.24 -31.70
CA THR A 661 -2.50 -57.71 -30.89
C THR A 661 -1.76 -58.83 -31.63
N THR A 662 -0.43 -58.71 -31.72
CA THR A 662 0.43 -59.72 -32.34
C THR A 662 1.07 -60.60 -31.28
N ARG A 663 1.10 -61.92 -31.49
CA ARG A 663 1.77 -62.88 -30.60
C ARG A 663 3.10 -63.35 -31.19
N LYS A 664 4.12 -63.50 -30.34
CA LYS A 664 5.42 -64.08 -30.66
C LYS A 664 5.78 -65.16 -29.64
N PHE A 665 6.44 -66.21 -30.11
CA PHE A 665 6.92 -67.30 -29.27
C PHE A 665 8.45 -67.32 -29.32
N GLU A 666 9.09 -67.12 -28.17
CA GLU A 666 10.54 -67.22 -28.02
C GLU A 666 10.87 -68.09 -26.80
N ASN A 667 11.47 -69.26 -27.04
CA ASN A 667 11.82 -70.25 -26.01
C ASN A 667 10.63 -70.61 -25.10
N THR A 668 10.69 -70.22 -23.82
CA THR A 668 9.68 -70.46 -22.78
C THR A 668 8.82 -69.22 -22.49
N VAL A 669 8.82 -68.21 -23.37
CA VAL A 669 8.09 -66.95 -23.17
C VAL A 669 7.17 -66.68 -24.36
N MET A 670 5.90 -66.44 -24.06
CA MET A 670 4.91 -65.97 -25.03
C MET A 670 4.76 -64.46 -24.90
N THR A 671 5.09 -63.73 -25.96
CA THR A 671 5.09 -62.26 -25.97
C THR A 671 3.92 -61.74 -26.80
N TYR A 672 3.04 -60.95 -26.19
CA TYR A 672 1.96 -60.23 -26.87
C TYR A 672 2.35 -58.75 -27.03
N GLU A 673 2.26 -58.24 -28.25
CA GLU A 673 2.60 -56.85 -28.60
C GLU A 673 1.41 -56.12 -29.21
N ASN A 674 1.14 -54.91 -28.74
CA ASN A 674 0.23 -53.95 -29.35
C ASN A 674 0.84 -52.54 -29.30
N ASP A 675 0.27 -51.58 -30.03
CA ASP A 675 0.69 -50.18 -30.01
C ASP A 675 -0.54 -49.29 -29.78
N VAL A 676 -0.46 -48.35 -28.84
CA VAL A 676 -1.40 -47.23 -28.75
C VAL A 676 -0.92 -46.13 -29.69
N LEU A 677 -1.79 -45.70 -30.59
CA LEU A 677 -1.48 -44.77 -31.67
C LEU A 677 -2.40 -43.56 -31.61
N TYR A 678 -1.84 -42.40 -31.96
CA TYR A 678 -2.60 -41.20 -32.28
C TYR A 678 -2.03 -40.55 -33.53
N PHE A 679 -2.93 -40.14 -34.41
CA PHE A 679 -2.65 -39.48 -35.67
C PHE A 679 -3.27 -38.09 -35.62
N ARG A 680 -2.53 -37.07 -36.06
CA ARG A 680 -3.11 -35.75 -36.28
C ARG A 680 -4.09 -35.84 -37.45
N PRO A 681 -5.19 -35.04 -37.46
CA PRO A 681 -6.18 -35.06 -38.56
C PRO A 681 -5.56 -34.94 -39.96
N ASP A 682 -4.44 -34.23 -40.07
CA ASP A 682 -3.81 -33.88 -41.35
C ASP A 682 -2.60 -34.77 -41.72
N SER A 683 -2.28 -35.79 -40.91
CA SER A 683 -1.05 -36.60 -41.06
C SER A 683 -1.31 -38.10 -41.03
N ASN A 684 -0.70 -38.82 -41.99
CA ASN A 684 -0.69 -40.29 -42.03
C ASN A 684 0.42 -40.91 -41.16
N MET A 685 1.30 -40.11 -40.54
CA MET A 685 2.29 -40.60 -39.58
C MET A 685 1.78 -40.45 -38.14
N PRO A 686 1.96 -41.47 -37.27
CA PRO A 686 1.50 -41.39 -35.89
C PRO A 686 2.32 -40.32 -35.15
N ALA A 687 1.63 -39.31 -34.63
CA ALA A 687 2.24 -38.26 -33.82
C ALA A 687 2.58 -38.76 -32.41
N TYR A 688 1.88 -39.79 -31.93
CA TYR A 688 2.20 -40.49 -30.69
C TYR A 688 2.12 -42.01 -30.92
N LYS A 689 3.09 -42.73 -30.36
CA LYS A 689 3.16 -44.20 -30.39
C LYS A 689 3.70 -44.72 -29.07
N LEU A 690 2.86 -45.44 -28.33
CA LEU A 690 3.26 -46.20 -27.15
C LEU A 690 3.22 -47.69 -27.47
N LYS A 691 4.38 -48.35 -27.45
CA LYS A 691 4.48 -49.80 -27.67
C LYS A 691 4.23 -50.54 -26.37
N CYS A 692 3.31 -51.50 -26.39
CA CYS A 692 2.89 -52.26 -25.23
C CYS A 692 3.25 -53.74 -25.41
N ILE A 693 3.92 -54.31 -24.42
CA ILE A 693 4.44 -55.68 -24.50
C ILE A 693 4.11 -56.39 -23.18
N CYS A 694 3.39 -57.51 -23.25
CA CYS A 694 3.15 -58.42 -22.13
C CYS A 694 3.84 -59.75 -22.42
N GLN A 695 4.64 -60.23 -21.45
CA GLN A 695 5.37 -61.48 -21.55
C GLN A 695 4.81 -62.47 -20.52
N TYR A 696 4.40 -63.64 -20.99
CA TYR A 696 3.90 -64.73 -20.17
C TYR A 696 4.88 -65.90 -20.21
N MET A 697 5.26 -66.40 -19.04
CA MET A 697 6.08 -67.60 -18.92
C MET A 697 5.24 -68.84 -19.24
N ILE A 698 5.75 -69.68 -20.12
CA ILE A 698 5.13 -70.95 -20.51
C ILE A 698 5.58 -72.00 -19.49
N ASN A 699 4.78 -72.24 -18.45
CA ASN A 699 5.09 -73.23 -17.41
C ASN A 699 4.90 -74.68 -17.92
N GLU A 700 3.92 -74.91 -18.79
CA GLU A 700 3.66 -76.18 -19.45
C GLU A 700 3.50 -75.94 -20.96
N THR A 701 4.31 -76.63 -21.77
CA THR A 701 4.15 -76.67 -23.22
C THR A 701 3.34 -77.91 -23.57
N ILE A 702 2.06 -77.74 -23.93
CA ILE A 702 1.31 -78.85 -24.53
C ILE A 702 1.80 -79.00 -25.97
N LEU A 703 2.69 -79.97 -26.19
CA LEU A 703 3.18 -80.34 -27.52
C LEU A 703 2.08 -81.11 -28.26
N VAL A 704 1.38 -80.42 -29.16
CA VAL A 704 0.60 -81.07 -30.21
C VAL A 704 1.53 -81.28 -31.41
N GLN A 705 2.10 -82.48 -31.54
CA GLN A 705 2.89 -82.85 -32.71
C GLN A 705 1.98 -83.16 -33.90
N TYR A 706 2.26 -82.55 -35.05
CA TYR A 706 1.75 -82.99 -36.35
C TYR A 706 2.93 -83.41 -37.24
N GLY A 707 2.81 -84.56 -37.89
CA GLY A 707 3.78 -85.11 -38.82
C GLY A 707 3.08 -85.92 -39.91
N VAL A 708 3.65 -85.93 -41.11
CA VAL A 708 3.09 -86.69 -42.24
C VAL A 708 3.37 -88.18 -42.03
N LYS A 709 2.31 -88.99 -41.94
CA LYS A 709 2.37 -90.46 -41.92
C LYS A 709 1.91 -90.96 -43.29
N ASN A 710 2.71 -91.77 -43.98
CA ASN A 710 2.29 -92.47 -45.21
C ASN A 710 0.99 -93.23 -44.94
N ASN A 711 -0.02 -93.01 -45.79
CA ASN A 711 -1.43 -93.29 -45.52
C ASN A 711 -1.71 -94.74 -45.07
N PRO A 712 -2.22 -94.95 -43.85
CA PRO A 712 -2.97 -96.14 -43.49
C PRO A 712 -4.35 -96.11 -44.19
N ALA A 713 -4.94 -97.27 -44.47
CA ALA A 713 -6.31 -97.40 -44.98
C ALA A 713 -7.30 -96.54 -44.16
N PRO A 714 -8.36 -95.97 -44.77
CA PRO A 714 -9.27 -95.07 -44.06
C PRO A 714 -9.76 -95.73 -42.75
N SER A 715 -9.35 -95.16 -41.62
CA SER A 715 -9.89 -95.51 -40.32
C SER A 715 -11.20 -94.76 -40.15
N ILE A 716 -12.28 -95.50 -40.00
CA ILE A 716 -13.60 -94.94 -39.69
C ILE A 716 -13.51 -94.38 -38.26
N GLU A 717 -13.44 -93.06 -38.14
CA GLU A 717 -13.77 -92.41 -36.88
C GLU A 717 -15.30 -92.29 -36.80
N PRO A 718 -15.95 -92.83 -35.76
CA PRO A 718 -17.37 -92.62 -35.57
C PRO A 718 -17.60 -91.12 -35.33
N GLY A 719 -18.16 -90.45 -36.33
CA GLY A 719 -18.75 -89.13 -36.14
C GLY A 719 -19.96 -89.26 -35.23
N PHE A 720 -19.92 -88.61 -34.08
CA PHE A 720 -21.10 -88.51 -33.21
C PHE A 720 -21.94 -87.33 -33.68
N GLY A 721 -23.17 -87.62 -34.12
CA GLY A 721 -24.17 -86.62 -34.46
C GLY A 721 -25.47 -86.95 -33.75
N SER A 722 -26.15 -85.91 -33.25
CA SER A 722 -27.46 -86.07 -32.64
C SER A 722 -28.55 -85.93 -33.70
N LEU A 723 -29.51 -86.87 -33.70
CA LEU A 723 -30.72 -86.76 -34.51
C LEU A 723 -31.68 -85.75 -33.87
N ALA A 724 -32.04 -84.71 -34.62
CA ALA A 724 -32.97 -83.68 -34.15
C ALA A 724 -34.42 -84.15 -34.27
N LEU A 725 -35.20 -84.01 -33.21
CA LEU A 725 -36.61 -84.36 -33.16
C LEU A 725 -37.43 -83.11 -32.85
N ILE A 726 -38.67 -83.05 -33.36
CA ILE A 726 -39.63 -82.03 -32.98
C ILE A 726 -40.97 -82.66 -32.60
N PHE A 727 -41.57 -82.13 -31.54
CA PHE A 727 -42.87 -82.55 -31.04
C PHE A 727 -43.84 -81.38 -31.17
N ARG A 728 -44.91 -81.54 -31.96
CA ARG A 728 -45.85 -80.47 -32.31
C ARG A 728 -47.28 -80.85 -31.96
N LEU A 729 -48.05 -79.86 -31.52
CA LEU A 729 -49.50 -79.96 -31.35
C LEU A 729 -50.22 -79.28 -32.53
N PHE A 730 -51.25 -79.92 -33.06
CA PHE A 730 -52.05 -79.44 -34.17
C PHE A 730 -53.47 -79.08 -33.73
N LYS A 731 -54.06 -78.10 -34.44
CA LYS A 731 -55.40 -77.58 -34.13
C LYS A 731 -56.51 -78.58 -34.43
N GLU A 732 -56.29 -79.42 -35.44
CA GLU A 732 -57.29 -80.33 -36.00
C GLU A 732 -56.68 -81.68 -36.46
N ARG A 733 -57.54 -82.69 -36.64
CA ARG A 733 -57.18 -84.05 -37.10
C ARG A 733 -56.50 -84.09 -38.46
N THR A 734 -56.59 -83.03 -39.27
CA THR A 734 -55.96 -82.97 -40.59
C THR A 734 -54.44 -82.77 -40.52
N TYR A 735 -53.90 -82.38 -39.36
CA TYR A 735 -52.48 -82.07 -39.16
C TYR A 735 -51.93 -81.05 -40.19
N SER A 736 -52.76 -80.08 -40.57
CA SER A 736 -52.41 -79.02 -41.52
C SER A 736 -51.78 -77.82 -40.82
N ASP A 737 -52.42 -77.36 -39.73
CA ASP A 737 -52.02 -76.19 -38.95
C ASP A 737 -51.56 -76.56 -37.54
N ALA A 738 -50.28 -76.33 -37.28
CA ALA A 738 -49.66 -76.52 -35.96
C ALA A 738 -49.80 -75.25 -35.11
N TYR A 739 -49.91 -75.42 -33.79
CA TYR A 739 -49.73 -74.31 -32.85
C TYR A 739 -48.26 -73.85 -32.88
N LYS A 740 -48.05 -72.53 -32.86
CA LYS A 740 -46.72 -71.90 -32.80
C LYS A 740 -46.33 -71.66 -31.33
N GLU A 741 -45.06 -71.38 -31.06
CA GLU A 741 -44.59 -71.12 -29.68
C GLU A 741 -45.39 -70.02 -28.96
N VAL A 742 -45.81 -68.97 -29.68
CA VAL A 742 -46.64 -67.88 -29.14
C VAL A 742 -48.08 -68.29 -28.77
N ASP A 743 -48.56 -69.42 -29.28
CA ASP A 743 -49.91 -69.90 -29.01
C ASP A 743 -50.00 -70.73 -27.70
N TYR A 744 -48.87 -71.03 -27.07
CA TYR A 744 -48.82 -71.76 -25.79
C TYR A 744 -48.96 -70.80 -24.59
N PRO A 745 -49.71 -71.16 -23.52
CA PRO A 745 -50.39 -72.43 -23.28
C PRO A 745 -51.73 -72.56 -24.04
N VAL A 746 -51.96 -73.72 -24.66
CA VAL A 746 -53.18 -73.99 -25.45
C VAL A 746 -54.34 -74.40 -24.54
N ALA A 747 -55.43 -73.64 -24.54
CA ALA A 747 -56.65 -73.97 -23.80
C ALA A 747 -57.55 -74.94 -24.58
N LYS A 748 -57.94 -76.05 -23.94
CA LYS A 748 -58.86 -77.07 -24.47
C LYS A 748 -59.81 -77.55 -23.38
N PHE A 749 -61.05 -77.88 -23.73
CA PHE A 749 -62.01 -78.43 -22.79
C PHE A 749 -61.69 -79.90 -22.48
N LEU A 750 -62.06 -80.37 -21.27
CA LEU A 750 -61.88 -81.79 -20.92
C LEU A 750 -62.60 -82.68 -21.94
N LYS A 751 -61.93 -83.79 -22.31
CA LYS A 751 -62.32 -84.74 -23.36
C LYS A 751 -62.18 -84.24 -24.80
N GLU A 752 -61.77 -83.00 -25.04
CA GLU A 752 -61.41 -82.56 -26.40
C GLU A 752 -60.14 -83.25 -26.90
N ALA A 753 -60.06 -83.45 -28.20
CA ALA A 753 -58.93 -84.10 -28.84
C ALA A 753 -57.71 -83.16 -28.96
N LEU A 754 -56.55 -83.63 -28.53
CA LEU A 754 -55.23 -83.05 -28.76
C LEU A 754 -54.51 -83.87 -29.82
N TYR A 755 -54.10 -83.24 -30.93
CA TYR A 755 -53.47 -83.92 -32.06
C TYR A 755 -51.97 -83.69 -32.08
N PHE A 756 -51.20 -84.71 -31.70
CA PHE A 756 -49.76 -84.63 -31.59
C PHE A 756 -49.04 -85.28 -32.78
N GLU A 757 -47.92 -84.69 -33.19
CA GLU A 757 -47.00 -85.23 -34.18
C GLU A 757 -45.57 -85.14 -33.65
N VAL A 758 -44.85 -86.27 -33.71
CA VAL A 758 -43.39 -86.30 -33.52
C VAL A 758 -42.75 -86.55 -34.88
N GLU A 759 -41.80 -85.70 -35.27
CA GLU A 759 -41.07 -85.77 -36.54
C GLU A 759 -39.56 -85.80 -36.32
N LEU A 760 -38.89 -86.70 -37.04
CA LEU A 760 -37.43 -86.72 -37.19
C LEU A 760 -36.98 -85.69 -38.24
N LEU A 761 -36.24 -84.67 -37.80
CA LEU A 761 -35.76 -83.57 -38.63
C LEU A 761 -34.41 -83.88 -39.29
N ASN A 762 -34.19 -83.27 -40.45
CA ASN A 762 -32.91 -83.22 -41.16
C ASN A 762 -32.32 -84.57 -41.64
N SER A 763 -33.03 -85.68 -41.46
CA SER A 763 -32.64 -86.99 -42.02
C SER A 763 -33.47 -87.34 -43.25
N GLU A 764 -32.80 -87.63 -44.36
CA GLU A 764 -33.40 -88.12 -45.60
C GLU A 764 -33.21 -89.65 -45.79
N ASP A 765 -32.73 -90.36 -44.76
CA ASP A 765 -32.49 -91.81 -44.85
C ASP A 765 -33.81 -92.62 -44.73
N PRO A 766 -34.34 -93.23 -45.81
CA PRO A 766 -35.60 -93.97 -45.78
C PRO A 766 -35.55 -95.25 -44.92
N GLN A 767 -34.37 -95.65 -44.45
CA GLN A 767 -34.18 -96.83 -43.61
C GLN A 767 -34.40 -96.53 -42.12
N LEU A 768 -34.62 -95.28 -41.73
CA LEU A 768 -34.97 -94.94 -40.35
C LEU A 768 -36.49 -94.99 -40.15
N GLU A 769 -36.91 -95.48 -38.99
CA GLU A 769 -38.31 -95.43 -38.55
C GLU A 769 -38.40 -94.91 -37.12
N LEU A 770 -39.21 -93.88 -36.93
CA LEU A 770 -39.48 -93.28 -35.63
C LEU A 770 -40.53 -94.12 -34.91
N GLN A 771 -40.23 -94.58 -33.69
CA GLN A 771 -41.19 -95.23 -32.79
C GLN A 771 -41.32 -94.42 -31.49
N LEU A 772 -42.54 -94.32 -30.97
CA LEU A 772 -42.81 -93.75 -29.65
C LEU A 772 -42.67 -94.87 -28.62
N GLU A 773 -41.78 -94.73 -27.65
CA GLU A 773 -41.61 -95.74 -26.58
C GLU A 773 -42.62 -95.46 -25.48
N ASP A 774 -42.45 -94.34 -24.78
CA ASP A 774 -43.33 -93.92 -23.69
C ASP A 774 -43.67 -92.44 -23.87
N CYS A 775 -44.95 -92.11 -23.75
CA CYS A 775 -45.39 -90.72 -23.67
C CYS A 775 -46.23 -90.56 -22.41
N TRP A 776 -46.02 -89.46 -21.70
CA TRP A 776 -46.71 -89.18 -20.45
C TRP A 776 -46.93 -87.68 -20.30
N SER A 777 -47.80 -87.32 -19.37
CA SER A 777 -48.04 -85.93 -19.00
C SER A 777 -47.71 -85.68 -17.54
N THR A 778 -47.33 -84.45 -17.23
CA THR A 778 -47.04 -83.94 -15.89
C THR A 778 -47.72 -82.58 -15.68
N ASN A 779 -47.85 -82.14 -14.43
CA ASN A 779 -48.37 -80.79 -14.10
C ASN A 779 -47.27 -79.71 -14.03
N SER A 780 -46.02 -80.05 -14.39
CA SER A 780 -44.92 -79.10 -14.48
C SER A 780 -44.05 -79.39 -15.71
N GLN A 781 -43.23 -78.42 -16.10
CA GLN A 781 -42.33 -78.53 -17.26
C GLN A 781 -41.29 -79.67 -17.11
N ASP A 782 -40.98 -80.07 -15.88
CA ASP A 782 -40.09 -81.20 -15.63
C ASP A 782 -40.81 -82.53 -15.91
N GLY A 783 -40.31 -83.28 -16.90
CA GLY A 783 -40.84 -84.58 -17.27
C GLY A 783 -40.67 -85.67 -16.20
N SER A 784 -39.88 -85.43 -15.14
CA SER A 784 -39.74 -86.36 -14.01
C SER A 784 -40.63 -86.01 -12.80
N SER A 785 -41.39 -84.91 -12.86
CA SER A 785 -42.25 -84.47 -11.77
C SER A 785 -43.48 -85.35 -11.59
N HIS A 786 -44.07 -85.32 -10.39
CA HIS A 786 -45.32 -86.00 -10.07
C HIS A 786 -46.43 -84.97 -9.85
N PRO A 787 -47.69 -85.25 -10.22
CA PRO A 787 -48.20 -86.52 -10.76
C PRO A 787 -47.84 -86.77 -12.23
N GLN A 788 -47.73 -88.05 -12.61
CA GLN A 788 -47.51 -88.49 -13.99
C GLN A 788 -48.71 -89.30 -14.49
N TRP A 789 -49.16 -89.04 -15.71
CA TRP A 789 -50.16 -89.88 -16.38
C TRP A 789 -49.57 -90.47 -17.65
N ALA A 790 -49.54 -91.80 -17.72
CA ALA A 790 -49.01 -92.51 -18.88
C ALA A 790 -50.04 -92.52 -20.03
N ILE A 791 -49.64 -92.05 -21.20
CA ILE A 791 -50.48 -91.90 -22.40
C ILE A 791 -50.16 -93.02 -23.40
N ILE A 792 -48.86 -93.28 -23.60
CA ILE A 792 -48.33 -94.40 -24.39
C ILE A 792 -47.33 -95.12 -23.51
N THR A 793 -47.44 -96.45 -23.41
CA THR A 793 -46.47 -97.29 -22.70
C THR A 793 -45.99 -98.41 -23.59
N ASN A 794 -44.66 -98.56 -23.69
CA ASN A 794 -44.02 -99.57 -24.54
C ASN A 794 -44.51 -99.58 -26.01
N GLY A 795 -44.84 -98.41 -26.54
CA GLY A 795 -45.36 -98.20 -27.90
C GLY A 795 -46.85 -98.44 -28.09
N CYS A 796 -47.60 -98.75 -27.03
CA CYS A 796 -49.04 -99.04 -27.09
C CYS A 796 -49.86 -98.03 -26.29
N GLU A 797 -51.14 -97.91 -26.61
CA GLU A 797 -52.10 -97.13 -25.84
C GLU A 797 -52.19 -97.63 -24.39
N ASN A 798 -52.24 -96.70 -23.43
CA ASN A 798 -52.40 -97.09 -22.04
C ASN A 798 -53.79 -97.71 -21.81
N SER A 799 -53.84 -99.00 -21.47
CA SER A 799 -55.09 -99.72 -21.23
C SER A 799 -55.83 -99.29 -19.97
N GLU A 800 -55.17 -98.60 -19.05
CA GLU A 800 -55.79 -98.05 -17.85
C GLU A 800 -56.52 -96.72 -18.10
N ASP A 801 -56.29 -96.09 -19.27
CA ASP A 801 -57.04 -94.92 -19.70
C ASP A 801 -58.35 -95.34 -20.39
N SER A 802 -59.49 -94.85 -19.86
CA SER A 802 -60.81 -95.11 -20.43
C SER A 802 -61.03 -94.54 -21.84
N TYR A 803 -60.31 -93.48 -22.21
CA TYR A 803 -60.47 -92.83 -23.53
C TYR A 803 -59.47 -93.32 -24.57
N GLN A 804 -58.37 -93.94 -24.13
CA GLN A 804 -57.27 -94.50 -24.92
C GLN A 804 -56.66 -93.58 -25.99
N THR A 805 -55.35 -93.66 -26.15
CA THR A 805 -54.65 -92.92 -27.20
C THR A 805 -54.98 -93.48 -28.58
N ILE A 806 -55.33 -92.62 -29.53
CA ILE A 806 -55.67 -93.03 -30.91
C ILE A 806 -54.48 -92.69 -31.83
N PHE A 807 -53.88 -93.70 -32.45
CA PHE A 807 -52.83 -93.49 -33.45
C PHE A 807 -53.44 -93.20 -34.83
N HIS A 808 -52.91 -92.20 -35.52
CA HIS A 808 -53.32 -91.84 -36.89
C HIS A 808 -52.24 -92.26 -37.89
N ASN A 809 -52.66 -92.89 -38.99
CA ASN A 809 -51.73 -93.30 -40.05
C ASN A 809 -51.15 -92.07 -40.77
N VAL A 810 -49.84 -92.13 -41.07
CA VAL A 810 -49.13 -91.12 -41.86
C VAL A 810 -48.93 -91.65 -43.28
N TYR A 811 -49.35 -90.88 -44.28
CA TYR A 811 -49.18 -91.22 -45.69
C TYR A 811 -48.26 -90.22 -46.38
N HIS A 812 -47.63 -90.69 -47.46
CA HIS A 812 -46.78 -89.84 -48.30
C HIS A 812 -47.61 -88.74 -48.97
N ASN A 813 -47.14 -87.48 -48.91
CA ASN A 813 -47.75 -86.35 -49.61
C ASN A 813 -46.68 -85.31 -50.01
N SER A 814 -47.07 -84.18 -50.60
CA SER A 814 -46.13 -83.14 -51.04
C SER A 814 -45.27 -82.55 -49.92
N ARG A 815 -45.72 -82.60 -48.66
CA ARG A 815 -44.97 -82.15 -47.47
C ARG A 815 -44.20 -83.29 -46.80
N ILE A 816 -44.73 -84.51 -46.80
CA ILE A 816 -44.20 -85.67 -46.07
C ILE A 816 -43.55 -86.63 -47.05
N LYS A 817 -42.24 -86.52 -47.20
CA LYS A 817 -41.42 -87.39 -48.06
C LYS A 817 -41.17 -88.77 -47.44
N PHE A 818 -41.02 -88.85 -46.12
CA PHE A 818 -40.70 -90.10 -45.40
C PHE A 818 -41.72 -90.37 -44.30
N PRO A 819 -42.86 -91.06 -44.58
CA PRO A 819 -43.92 -91.29 -43.60
C PRO A 819 -43.45 -92.03 -42.34
N LYS A 820 -42.38 -92.85 -42.44
CA LYS A 820 -41.79 -93.58 -41.31
C LYS A 820 -41.03 -92.68 -40.32
N HIS A 821 -40.70 -91.45 -40.70
CA HIS A 821 -40.02 -90.49 -39.84
C HIS A 821 -40.98 -89.74 -38.91
N LEU A 822 -42.29 -90.01 -39.02
CA LEU A 822 -43.32 -89.32 -38.25
C LEU A 822 -44.27 -90.31 -37.58
N LYS A 823 -44.71 -89.96 -36.37
CA LYS A 823 -45.84 -90.63 -35.70
C LYS A 823 -46.85 -89.59 -35.26
N ARG A 824 -48.12 -89.88 -35.52
CA ARG A 824 -49.26 -89.03 -35.18
C ARG A 824 -50.18 -89.77 -34.22
N PHE A 825 -50.58 -89.11 -33.16
CA PHE A 825 -51.53 -89.66 -32.20
C PHE A 825 -52.43 -88.57 -31.64
N GLU A 826 -53.54 -89.01 -31.06
CA GLU A 826 -54.55 -88.15 -30.46
C GLU A 826 -54.79 -88.59 -29.01
N VAL A 827 -54.82 -87.61 -28.11
CA VAL A 827 -55.10 -87.79 -26.69
C VAL A 827 -56.31 -86.95 -26.32
N LYS A 828 -57.24 -87.48 -25.52
CA LYS A 828 -58.34 -86.69 -25.00
C LYS A 828 -57.84 -85.87 -23.80
N MET A 829 -58.08 -84.57 -23.81
CA MET A 829 -57.67 -83.65 -22.75
C MET A 829 -58.23 -84.09 -21.40
N PHE A 830 -57.38 -84.10 -20.38
CA PHE A 830 -57.72 -84.49 -19.02
C PHE A 830 -57.17 -83.47 -18.02
N THR A 831 -57.32 -83.76 -16.73
CA THR A 831 -56.78 -82.94 -15.64
C THR A 831 -56.38 -83.89 -14.52
N PHE A 832 -55.32 -83.56 -13.78
CA PHE A 832 -54.94 -84.38 -12.62
C PHE A 832 -55.95 -84.21 -11.48
N MET A 833 -56.14 -85.25 -10.68
CA MET A 833 -57.02 -85.24 -9.51
C MET A 833 -56.18 -85.45 -8.26
N GLN A 834 -56.33 -84.59 -7.26
CA GLN A 834 -55.71 -84.75 -5.93
C GLN A 834 -56.80 -84.65 -4.87
N ASP A 835 -56.91 -85.66 -4.00
CA ASP A 835 -57.92 -85.75 -2.94
C ASP A 835 -59.35 -85.43 -3.42
N THR A 836 -59.75 -85.99 -4.58
CA THR A 836 -61.05 -85.80 -5.26
C THR A 836 -61.32 -84.39 -5.83
N LYS A 837 -60.34 -83.48 -5.82
CA LYS A 837 -60.40 -82.17 -6.51
C LYS A 837 -59.62 -82.20 -7.81
N ALA A 838 -60.21 -81.63 -8.87
CA ALA A 838 -59.53 -81.43 -10.14
C ALA A 838 -58.48 -80.31 -10.02
N LEU A 839 -57.22 -80.66 -10.27
CA LEU A 839 -56.11 -79.72 -10.42
C LEU A 839 -56.21 -79.10 -11.82
N LEU A 840 -56.93 -77.98 -11.95
CA LEU A 840 -57.08 -77.21 -13.19
C LEU A 840 -55.81 -76.43 -13.53
N GLU A 841 -54.69 -77.15 -13.61
CA GLU A 841 -53.36 -76.64 -13.89
C GLU A 841 -52.94 -76.91 -15.34
N GLN A 842 -51.83 -76.31 -15.77
CA GLN A 842 -51.27 -76.56 -17.09
C GLN A 842 -50.70 -77.99 -17.17
N LEU A 843 -51.02 -78.69 -18.26
CA LEU A 843 -50.44 -80.00 -18.55
C LEU A 843 -49.26 -79.86 -19.51
N TYR A 844 -48.17 -80.54 -19.19
CA TYR A 844 -47.00 -80.67 -20.03
C TYR A 844 -46.95 -82.11 -20.56
N PHE A 845 -46.62 -82.28 -21.84
CA PHE A 845 -46.58 -83.57 -22.52
C PHE A 845 -45.16 -83.91 -22.92
N HIS A 846 -44.72 -85.10 -22.56
CA HIS A 846 -43.38 -85.61 -22.77
C HIS A 846 -43.44 -86.92 -23.53
N CYS A 847 -42.48 -87.14 -24.42
CA CYS A 847 -42.37 -88.38 -25.17
C CYS A 847 -40.92 -88.82 -25.26
N ARG A 848 -40.69 -90.09 -25.01
CA ARG A 848 -39.45 -90.81 -25.24
C ARG A 848 -39.55 -91.52 -26.59
N VAL A 849 -38.59 -91.23 -27.47
CA VAL A 849 -38.61 -91.64 -28.87
C VAL A 849 -37.41 -92.53 -29.16
N ILE A 850 -37.63 -93.60 -29.93
CA ILE A 850 -36.59 -94.50 -30.40
C ILE A 850 -36.56 -94.46 -31.93
N ILE A 851 -35.37 -94.36 -32.51
CA ILE A 851 -35.16 -94.43 -33.95
C ILE A 851 -34.64 -95.83 -34.30
N CYS A 852 -35.40 -96.54 -35.13
CA CYS A 852 -35.17 -97.94 -35.49
C CYS A 852 -34.69 -98.06 -36.94
N ASP A 853 -33.85 -99.05 -37.23
CA ASP A 853 -33.53 -99.45 -38.61
C ASP A 853 -34.68 -100.30 -39.18
N ALA A 854 -35.42 -99.74 -40.12
CA ALA A 854 -36.57 -100.35 -40.77
C ALA A 854 -36.23 -101.61 -41.59
N ARG A 855 -34.95 -101.86 -41.90
CA ARG A 855 -34.49 -103.10 -42.57
C ARG A 855 -34.36 -104.27 -41.62
N ARG A 856 -34.15 -104.00 -40.33
CA ARG A 856 -33.97 -105.02 -39.29
C ARG A 856 -34.92 -104.77 -38.12
N PRO A 857 -36.25 -104.81 -38.35
CA PRO A 857 -37.23 -104.51 -37.30
C PRO A 857 -37.16 -105.49 -36.12
N THR A 858 -36.52 -106.65 -36.27
CA THR A 858 -36.40 -107.69 -35.23
C THR A 858 -35.05 -107.72 -34.50
N SER A 859 -34.10 -106.85 -34.84
CA SER A 859 -32.76 -106.88 -34.22
C SER A 859 -32.67 -106.21 -32.85
N ASP A 860 -33.64 -105.34 -32.53
CA ASP A 860 -33.78 -104.72 -31.22
C ASP A 860 -35.18 -104.99 -30.67
N PHE A 861 -35.27 -105.47 -29.42
CA PHE A 861 -36.53 -105.79 -28.77
C PHE A 861 -37.44 -104.57 -28.64
N LEU A 862 -36.89 -103.35 -28.59
CA LEU A 862 -37.66 -102.09 -28.53
C LEU A 862 -38.29 -101.74 -29.88
N CYS A 863 -37.62 -102.06 -30.99
CA CYS A 863 -38.09 -101.79 -32.36
C CYS A 863 -39.05 -102.86 -32.91
N ALA A 864 -39.01 -104.07 -32.35
CA ALA A 864 -39.84 -105.21 -32.76
C ALA A 864 -41.24 -105.20 -32.14
N ARG A 865 -41.55 -104.24 -31.26
CA ARG A 865 -42.80 -104.23 -30.49
C ARG A 865 -43.98 -103.89 -31.39
N ARG A 866 -44.77 -104.91 -31.68
CA ARG A 866 -46.11 -104.76 -32.27
C ARG A 866 -47.12 -104.87 -31.13
N CYS A 867 -47.92 -103.83 -30.94
CA CYS A 867 -49.06 -103.89 -30.03
C CYS A 867 -50.01 -104.98 -30.52
N ILE A 868 -50.09 -106.08 -29.78
CA ILE A 868 -51.04 -107.15 -30.06
C ILE A 868 -52.35 -106.71 -29.40
N PRO A 869 -53.39 -106.33 -30.16
CA PRO A 869 -54.66 -105.93 -29.58
C PRO A 869 -55.22 -107.10 -28.77
N ARG A 870 -55.96 -106.79 -27.69
CA ARG A 870 -56.50 -107.77 -26.73
C ARG A 870 -57.32 -108.92 -27.36
N ARG A 871 -57.76 -108.80 -28.63
CA ARG A 871 -58.45 -109.87 -29.38
C ARG A 871 -57.57 -111.05 -29.80
N GLU A 872 -56.25 -110.91 -29.90
CA GLU A 872 -55.37 -112.01 -30.36
C GLU A 872 -54.66 -112.81 -29.24
N ARG A 873 -54.81 -112.39 -27.97
CA ARG A 873 -54.31 -113.16 -26.80
C ARG A 873 -55.12 -114.41 -26.47
N LEU A 874 -56.29 -114.63 -27.10
CA LEU A 874 -57.15 -115.82 -26.92
C LEU A 874 -56.89 -116.95 -27.93
N ALA A 875 -56.02 -116.77 -28.93
CA ALA A 875 -55.77 -117.79 -29.96
C ALA A 875 -54.47 -118.62 -29.76
N LYS A 876 -53.60 -118.26 -28.81
CA LYS A 876 -52.32 -118.97 -28.55
C LYS A 876 -52.34 -119.96 -27.37
N TYR A 877 -53.49 -120.21 -26.76
CA TYR A 877 -53.71 -121.25 -25.73
C TYR A 877 -54.57 -122.44 -26.22
N LYS A 878 -54.74 -122.61 -27.54
CA LYS A 878 -55.38 -123.77 -28.17
C LYS A 878 -54.53 -124.31 -29.33
N LYS A 879 -53.34 -124.86 -29.02
CA LYS A 879 -52.63 -125.88 -29.82
C LYS A 879 -51.31 -126.29 -29.12
N THR A 880 -51.46 -127.04 -28.03
CA THR A 880 -50.63 -128.19 -27.63
C THR A 880 -51.27 -128.73 -26.35
N SER A 881 -52.17 -129.70 -26.56
CA SER A 881 -52.31 -130.83 -25.64
C SER A 881 -51.06 -131.68 -25.72
#